data_AF-A0A5C5X7D2-F1
#
_entry.id   AF-A0A5C5X7D2-F1
#
_cell.length_a   1.000
_cell.length_b   1.000
_cell.length_c   1.000
_cell.angle_alpha   90.00
_cell.angle_beta   90.00
_cell.angle_gamma   90.00
#
_symmetry.space_group_name_H-M   'P 1'
#
loop_
_entity.id
_entity.type
_entity.pdbx_description
1 polymer ?
#
loop_
_entity_poly.entity_id
_entity_poly.type
_entity_poly.pdbx_seq_one_letter_code
_entity_poly.pdbx_strand_id
1 'polypeptide(L)'
;MNATTGTPLESLIVTLKRSGLIDASVLTQAVNDFRQQEGGSGPEDLTNVLIEKELITPWQAAKLLKGKHRGFFLGKYKLLTLLGKGGMSTVYLAEHVVMKRQVALKVLPHKLVQDSSYLERFHREAQAVAVLDHPNIVRAYDIDSEVDGQLEIHFLVMEFIPGHNFFELVRALGQLEPLTAADYIRQAALGLQHAHDAGLIHRDIKPGNFIVDGAGVVRMMDLGLAKAFRKDEDFSLTVANDEKVLGTADYLAPEQAVDSHNVDTRADIYALGCTFYFLLAGRPPFNEGTLAQRLLAHQSKTPKPVHRIKKDVPVELSDLIMRMMAKDPKKRVQTAQAVADELSAWLETNEEEPSGDSFAQLETPTVESLLRSNRGDGNDDAPEELVDFLSRLDSNVMTESPTGVSKSDSTIRRRGKEPDSTVHVTADSSKITRRSSSLVSSSKSSHRSRRTKSISQFWMWGGGFIVLVALWLMFSGDGAEPEPNSPPSPPVVEEDPAEESLEPLSPIAGSTITVGPSGNFRSVRTALLYVLEQDPSKARFQKIELAAGQTFEEHLAIDNSGLGQFPRGFEITGDESNRPVITGKNSSLLSLKSVEGLTVSNLVFDAANCPSAISISGYSTGTTFRNVAIRNIGQRGIQCFGVSGLAQQPVTCENCQFESDQQPVVAIQFTSESSIEASFSSTRHVQIRQCRFLGQFDSGIQLNEDLEDLIVERCIFQNAQTAIRFAGSERAIMGALICNNTFYRCARAIVIESSQVDRISEMSFVQNLFVENPDGEVTTRSPNVSLADIGKNGPPTRLNWSTGPSQTASEWLNIFEDGGRLNVDDLEFVSTDRESDNFLKPSKPDLRSPVKTPFRGAGFIGAVAPR
;
A
#
# COMPACT_ATOMS: atom_id res chain seq x y z
N MET A 1 15.47 -47.85 3.51
CA MET A 1 14.88 -48.59 2.37
C MET A 1 13.65 -49.32 2.87
N ASN A 2 12.50 -49.11 2.24
CA ASN A 2 11.32 -49.98 2.30
C ASN A 2 10.73 -49.97 0.89
N ALA A 3 10.46 -51.14 0.31
CA ALA A 3 10.01 -51.22 -1.08
C ALA A 3 8.50 -50.98 -1.19
N THR A 4 8.10 -50.07 -2.07
CA THR A 4 6.70 -49.85 -2.46
C THR A 4 6.23 -50.98 -3.38
N THR A 5 5.75 -52.08 -2.80
CA THR A 5 5.22 -53.25 -3.52
C THR A 5 3.79 -53.02 -4.01
N GLY A 6 3.58 -51.94 -4.77
CA GLY A 6 2.32 -51.61 -5.46
C GLY A 6 2.51 -51.56 -6.97
N THR A 7 1.41 -51.53 -7.72
CA THR A 7 1.46 -51.24 -9.16
C THR A 7 1.85 -49.76 -9.38
N PRO A 8 2.29 -49.36 -10.59
CA PRO A 8 2.56 -47.95 -10.89
C PRO A 8 1.38 -47.02 -10.60
N LEU A 9 0.14 -47.51 -10.82
CA LEU A 9 -1.10 -46.79 -10.50
C LEU A 9 -1.28 -46.61 -8.98
N GLU A 10 -1.11 -47.66 -8.16
CA GLU A 10 -1.21 -47.52 -6.70
C GLU A 10 -0.07 -46.64 -6.13
N SER A 11 1.13 -46.69 -6.74
CA SER A 11 2.23 -45.79 -6.40
C SER A 11 1.87 -44.31 -6.69
N LEU A 12 1.23 -44.03 -7.83
CA LEU A 12 0.70 -42.71 -8.13
C LEU A 12 -0.42 -42.30 -7.14
N ILE A 13 -1.35 -43.19 -6.80
CA ILE A 13 -2.43 -42.90 -5.84
C ILE A 13 -1.86 -42.57 -4.44
N VAL A 14 -0.81 -43.26 -4.00
CA VAL A 14 -0.07 -42.90 -2.76
C VAL A 14 0.64 -41.55 -2.91
N THR A 15 1.21 -41.26 -4.08
CA THR A 15 1.90 -39.99 -4.38
C THR A 15 0.90 -38.81 -4.37
N LEU A 16 -0.28 -38.97 -4.97
CA LEU A 16 -1.40 -38.03 -4.92
C LEU A 16 -1.89 -37.79 -3.48
N LYS A 17 -2.15 -38.85 -2.70
CA LYS A 17 -2.57 -38.73 -1.29
C LYS A 17 -1.54 -38.02 -0.41
N ARG A 18 -0.24 -38.17 -0.71
CA ARG A 18 0.85 -37.52 0.02
C ARG A 18 1.13 -36.07 -0.40
N SER A 19 0.40 -35.54 -1.38
CA SER A 19 0.70 -34.24 -2.00
C SER A 19 -0.22 -33.08 -1.62
N GLY A 20 -1.32 -33.34 -0.91
CA GLY A 20 -2.29 -32.30 -0.51
C GLY A 20 -3.00 -31.57 -1.67
N LEU A 21 -2.68 -31.89 -2.93
CA LEU A 21 -3.19 -31.21 -4.13
C LEU A 21 -4.72 -31.29 -4.29
N ILE A 22 -5.30 -32.38 -3.81
CA ILE A 22 -6.72 -32.75 -3.90
C ILE A 22 -7.16 -33.22 -2.52
N ASP A 23 -8.36 -32.84 -2.09
CA ASP A 23 -8.96 -33.35 -0.85
C ASP A 23 -9.07 -34.89 -0.85
N ALA A 24 -8.93 -35.50 0.33
CA ALA A 24 -8.90 -36.95 0.48
C ALA A 24 -10.23 -37.63 0.08
N SER A 25 -11.37 -36.98 0.26
CA SER A 25 -12.68 -37.51 -0.17
C SER A 25 -12.83 -37.40 -1.69
N VAL A 26 -12.52 -36.24 -2.28
CA VAL A 26 -12.58 -35.97 -3.72
C VAL A 26 -11.64 -36.88 -4.50
N LEU A 27 -10.40 -37.08 -4.02
CA LEU A 27 -9.45 -38.01 -4.62
C LEU A 27 -9.92 -39.47 -4.51
N THR A 28 -10.54 -39.85 -3.39
CA THR A 28 -11.09 -41.21 -3.23
C THR A 28 -12.27 -41.45 -4.16
N GLN A 29 -13.14 -40.46 -4.37
CA GLN A 29 -14.20 -40.53 -5.37
C GLN A 29 -13.64 -40.62 -6.79
N ALA A 30 -12.75 -39.70 -7.19
CA ALA A 30 -12.18 -39.70 -8.54
C ALA A 30 -11.44 -41.00 -8.91
N VAL A 31 -10.74 -41.62 -7.94
CA VAL A 31 -10.10 -42.93 -8.13
C VAL A 31 -11.12 -44.07 -8.23
N ASN A 32 -12.24 -43.99 -7.52
CA ASN A 32 -13.32 -44.99 -7.62
C ASN A 32 -14.12 -44.85 -8.93
N ASP A 33 -14.35 -43.62 -9.40
CA ASP A 33 -14.97 -43.33 -10.70
C ASP A 33 -14.08 -43.88 -11.83
N PHE A 34 -12.79 -43.56 -11.82
CA PHE A 34 -11.79 -44.05 -12.79
C PHE A 34 -11.73 -45.58 -12.83
N ARG A 35 -11.73 -46.25 -11.67
CA ARG A 35 -11.76 -47.73 -11.57
C ARG A 35 -13.05 -48.39 -12.08
N GLN A 36 -14.08 -47.62 -12.43
CA GLN A 36 -15.34 -48.10 -13.00
C GLN A 36 -15.47 -47.80 -14.51
N GLN A 37 -14.52 -47.08 -15.11
CA GLN A 37 -14.52 -46.80 -16.56
C GLN A 37 -13.89 -47.94 -17.36
N GLU A 38 -14.50 -48.31 -18.49
CA GLU A 38 -13.90 -49.27 -19.44
C GLU A 38 -12.94 -48.54 -20.39
N GLY A 39 -11.64 -48.69 -20.14
CA GLY A 39 -10.57 -48.15 -20.97
C GLY A 39 -9.68 -47.17 -20.20
N GLY A 40 -8.36 -47.37 -20.31
CA GLY A 40 -7.39 -46.74 -19.42
C GLY A 40 -7.22 -47.50 -18.10
N SER A 41 -5.98 -47.68 -17.66
CA SER A 41 -5.61 -48.39 -16.41
C SER A 41 -4.21 -48.03 -15.92
N GLY A 42 -3.48 -47.19 -16.65
CA GLY A 42 -2.16 -46.70 -16.29
C GLY A 42 -2.22 -45.47 -15.37
N PRO A 43 -1.07 -45.08 -14.79
CA PRO A 43 -0.99 -43.85 -14.01
C PRO A 43 -1.23 -42.59 -14.88
N GLU A 44 -0.85 -42.62 -16.16
CA GLU A 44 -1.05 -41.52 -17.10
C GLU A 44 -2.55 -41.26 -17.36
N ASP A 45 -3.32 -42.33 -17.58
CA ASP A 45 -4.78 -42.26 -17.77
C ASP A 45 -5.47 -41.58 -16.57
N LEU A 46 -5.11 -41.98 -15.34
CA LEU A 46 -5.61 -41.35 -14.12
C LEU A 46 -5.20 -39.87 -14.05
N THR A 47 -3.96 -39.50 -14.39
CA THR A 47 -3.58 -38.08 -14.41
C THR A 47 -4.35 -37.27 -15.46
N ASN A 48 -4.65 -37.84 -16.63
CA ASN A 48 -5.45 -37.15 -17.65
C ASN A 48 -6.87 -36.87 -17.13
N VAL A 49 -7.53 -37.86 -16.52
CA VAL A 49 -8.87 -37.67 -15.91
C VAL A 49 -8.85 -36.65 -14.75
N LEU A 50 -7.75 -36.57 -13.98
CA LEU A 50 -7.60 -35.56 -12.93
C LEU A 50 -7.30 -34.14 -13.47
N ILE A 51 -6.68 -34.02 -14.65
CA ILE A 51 -6.50 -32.75 -15.38
C ILE A 51 -7.82 -32.30 -16.01
N GLU A 52 -8.58 -33.22 -16.63
CA GLU A 52 -9.90 -32.95 -17.23
C GLU A 52 -10.95 -32.53 -16.18
N LYS A 53 -10.79 -32.98 -14.93
CA LYS A 53 -11.58 -32.55 -13.77
C LYS A 53 -11.01 -31.30 -13.07
N GLU A 54 -9.96 -30.69 -13.61
CA GLU A 54 -9.27 -29.49 -13.09
C GLU A 54 -8.71 -29.63 -11.65
N LEU A 55 -8.54 -30.86 -11.17
CA LEU A 55 -8.06 -31.16 -9.81
C LEU A 55 -6.53 -30.96 -9.68
N ILE A 56 -5.80 -31.24 -10.76
CA ILE A 56 -4.36 -31.00 -10.91
C ILE A 56 -4.03 -30.38 -12.27
N THR A 57 -2.92 -29.65 -12.32
CA THR A 57 -2.39 -29.10 -13.58
C THR A 57 -1.52 -30.13 -14.32
N PRO A 58 -1.30 -30.00 -15.64
CA PRO A 58 -0.33 -30.84 -16.38
C PRO A 58 1.10 -30.80 -15.80
N TRP A 59 1.54 -29.66 -15.28
CA TRP A 59 2.83 -29.51 -14.60
C TRP A 59 2.87 -30.28 -13.27
N GLN A 60 1.77 -30.27 -12.50
CA GLN A 60 1.63 -31.09 -11.29
C GLN A 60 1.63 -32.58 -11.65
N ALA A 61 0.85 -33.00 -12.65
CA ALA A 61 0.81 -34.38 -13.15
C ALA A 61 2.19 -34.90 -13.58
N ALA A 62 2.94 -34.13 -14.38
CA ALA A 62 4.28 -34.52 -14.82
C ALA A 62 5.26 -34.74 -13.65
N LYS A 63 5.12 -33.98 -12.56
CA LYS A 63 5.89 -34.18 -11.31
C LYS A 63 5.40 -35.41 -10.52
N LEU A 64 4.09 -35.62 -10.41
CA LEU A 64 3.49 -36.76 -9.71
C LEU A 64 3.84 -38.10 -10.39
N LEU A 65 3.88 -38.14 -11.73
CA LEU A 65 4.33 -39.30 -12.52
C LEU A 65 5.83 -39.59 -12.30
N LYS A 66 6.66 -38.56 -12.07
CA LYS A 66 8.05 -38.69 -11.60
C LYS A 66 8.16 -39.09 -10.10
N GLY A 67 7.06 -39.39 -9.41
CA GLY A 67 7.02 -39.74 -7.98
C GLY A 67 7.21 -38.55 -7.01
N LYS A 68 7.27 -37.32 -7.52
CA LYS A 68 7.40 -36.10 -6.71
C LYS A 68 6.02 -35.77 -6.12
N HIS A 69 5.87 -35.98 -4.82
CA HIS A 69 4.62 -35.77 -4.06
C HIS A 69 4.62 -34.45 -3.26
N ARG A 70 5.58 -33.56 -3.48
CA ARG A 70 5.78 -32.32 -2.71
C ARG A 70 6.43 -31.26 -3.62
N GLY A 71 6.49 -30.00 -3.17
CA GLY A 71 6.84 -28.86 -4.03
C GLY A 71 5.71 -28.46 -4.97
N PHE A 72 4.50 -28.49 -4.42
CA PHE A 72 3.25 -28.03 -4.99
C PHE A 72 2.58 -26.93 -4.17
N PHE A 73 3.11 -26.66 -2.98
CA PHE A 73 2.72 -25.55 -2.13
C PHE A 73 3.98 -24.78 -1.71
N LEU A 74 3.78 -23.51 -1.37
CA LEU A 74 4.76 -22.64 -0.72
C LEU A 74 3.96 -21.75 0.23
N GLY A 75 3.95 -22.10 1.51
CA GLY A 75 3.04 -21.55 2.51
C GLY A 75 1.57 -21.56 2.06
N LYS A 76 0.96 -20.37 2.04
CA LYS A 76 -0.46 -20.15 1.68
C LYS A 76 -0.76 -20.22 0.17
N TYR A 77 0.17 -20.70 -0.67
CA TYR A 77 0.03 -20.70 -2.14
C TYR A 77 0.21 -22.09 -2.79
N LYS A 78 -0.76 -22.54 -3.59
CA LYS A 78 -0.71 -23.76 -4.43
C LYS A 78 0.00 -23.43 -5.75
N LEU A 79 1.19 -23.99 -5.99
CA LEU A 79 1.98 -23.80 -7.21
C LEU A 79 1.29 -24.52 -8.39
N LEU A 80 0.85 -23.76 -9.40
CA LEU A 80 0.11 -24.27 -10.55
C LEU A 80 1.02 -24.65 -11.72
N THR A 81 1.98 -23.80 -12.08
CA THR A 81 2.98 -24.06 -13.13
C THR A 81 4.23 -23.19 -12.96
N LEU A 82 5.31 -23.52 -13.66
CA LEU A 82 6.50 -22.67 -13.78
C LEU A 82 6.23 -21.57 -14.83
N LEU A 83 6.48 -20.30 -14.51
CA LEU A 83 6.42 -19.20 -15.48
C LEU A 83 7.79 -18.88 -16.08
N GLY A 84 8.87 -19.00 -15.29
CA GLY A 84 10.20 -18.72 -15.81
C GLY A 84 11.34 -19.09 -14.85
N LYS A 85 12.52 -19.38 -15.44
CA LYS A 85 13.73 -19.79 -14.72
C LYS A 85 14.92 -18.95 -15.20
N GLY A 86 15.43 -18.09 -14.31
CA GLY A 86 16.62 -17.25 -14.54
C GLY A 86 17.80 -17.66 -13.67
N GLY A 87 18.98 -17.10 -13.92
CA GLY A 87 20.20 -17.44 -13.17
C GLY A 87 20.19 -17.02 -11.68
N MET A 88 19.26 -16.15 -11.28
CA MET A 88 19.17 -15.59 -9.91
C MET A 88 17.79 -15.75 -9.25
N SER A 89 16.79 -16.33 -9.91
CA SER A 89 15.45 -16.58 -9.34
C SER A 89 14.61 -17.53 -10.19
N THR A 90 13.59 -18.14 -9.59
CA THR A 90 12.58 -18.96 -10.29
C THR A 90 11.20 -18.38 -10.04
N VAL A 91 10.38 -18.23 -11.09
CA VAL A 91 9.04 -17.63 -11.02
C VAL A 91 7.98 -18.67 -11.31
N TYR A 92 6.99 -18.81 -10.42
CA TYR A 92 5.85 -19.72 -10.57
C TYR A 92 4.54 -18.95 -10.68
N LEU A 93 3.57 -19.52 -11.40
CA LEU A 93 2.16 -19.18 -11.23
C LEU A 93 1.62 -19.98 -10.04
N ALA A 94 0.96 -19.32 -9.11
CA ALA A 94 0.35 -19.97 -7.96
C ALA A 94 -1.06 -19.41 -7.66
N GLU A 95 -1.85 -20.17 -6.92
CA GLU A 95 -3.14 -19.76 -6.36
C GLU A 95 -3.02 -19.59 -4.84
N HIS A 96 -3.43 -18.44 -4.29
CA HIS A 96 -3.58 -18.30 -2.84
C HIS A 96 -4.74 -19.20 -2.36
N VAL A 97 -4.45 -20.20 -1.52
CA VAL A 97 -5.35 -21.34 -1.27
C VAL A 97 -6.74 -20.95 -0.74
N VAL A 98 -6.80 -19.91 0.12
CA VAL A 98 -8.06 -19.33 0.64
C VAL A 98 -8.71 -18.36 -0.34
N MET A 99 -8.00 -17.29 -0.75
CA MET A 99 -8.56 -16.20 -1.56
C MET A 99 -8.86 -16.58 -3.03
N LYS A 100 -8.38 -17.73 -3.52
CA LYS A 100 -8.46 -18.16 -4.93
C LYS A 100 -7.88 -17.17 -5.94
N ARG A 101 -7.02 -16.26 -5.48
CA ARG A 101 -6.31 -15.28 -6.31
C ARG A 101 -5.08 -15.93 -6.95
N GLN A 102 -4.96 -15.76 -8.27
CA GLN A 102 -3.75 -16.11 -9.02
C GLN A 102 -2.65 -15.06 -8.78
N VAL A 103 -1.42 -15.51 -8.55
CA VAL A 103 -0.25 -14.68 -8.22
C VAL A 103 1.01 -15.22 -8.89
N ALA A 104 1.97 -14.34 -9.15
CA ALA A 104 3.32 -14.72 -9.56
C ALA A 104 4.22 -14.78 -8.33
N LEU A 105 4.85 -15.93 -8.07
CA LEU A 105 5.77 -16.12 -6.95
C LEU A 105 7.22 -16.17 -7.44
N LYS A 106 8.01 -15.16 -7.10
CA LYS A 106 9.44 -15.10 -7.42
C LYS A 106 10.25 -15.61 -6.24
N VAL A 107 10.71 -16.85 -6.34
CA VAL A 107 11.43 -17.59 -5.30
C VAL A 107 12.94 -17.36 -5.42
N LEU A 108 13.60 -17.07 -4.29
CA LEU A 108 15.05 -16.88 -4.25
C LEU A 108 15.84 -18.21 -4.21
N PRO A 109 17.05 -18.26 -4.81
CA PRO A 109 17.97 -19.38 -4.63
C PRO A 109 18.50 -19.41 -3.19
N HIS A 110 18.37 -20.57 -2.51
CA HIS A 110 18.86 -20.79 -1.14
C HIS A 110 20.32 -20.36 -0.90
N LYS A 111 21.19 -20.48 -1.92
CA LYS A 111 22.61 -20.06 -1.85
C LYS A 111 22.81 -18.55 -1.61
N LEU A 112 21.79 -17.72 -1.81
CA LEU A 112 21.79 -16.29 -1.53
C LEU A 112 21.07 -15.93 -0.22
N VAL A 113 20.37 -16.89 0.40
CA VAL A 113 19.69 -16.73 1.71
C VAL A 113 20.68 -16.81 2.87
N GLN A 114 21.74 -17.61 2.72
CA GLN A 114 22.76 -17.82 3.77
C GLN A 114 23.67 -16.60 4.02
N ASP A 115 23.63 -15.58 3.17
CA ASP A 115 24.30 -14.29 3.41
C ASP A 115 23.25 -13.26 3.86
N SER A 116 23.29 -12.94 5.16
CA SER A 116 22.39 -11.97 5.79
C SER A 116 22.40 -10.60 5.11
N SER A 117 23.51 -10.21 4.46
CA SER A 117 23.62 -8.93 3.75
C SER A 117 22.89 -8.93 2.42
N TYR A 118 22.70 -10.08 1.75
CA TYR A 118 21.83 -10.19 0.57
C TYR A 118 20.36 -10.22 0.99
N LEU A 119 20.05 -10.90 2.10
CA LEU A 119 18.70 -11.02 2.65
C LEU A 119 18.16 -9.66 3.12
N GLU A 120 18.92 -8.89 3.90
CA GLU A 120 18.56 -7.51 4.26
C GLU A 120 18.35 -6.61 3.03
N ARG A 121 19.19 -6.75 1.99
CA ARG A 121 19.06 -5.99 0.74
C ARG A 121 17.80 -6.39 -0.03
N PHE A 122 17.49 -7.68 -0.11
CA PHE A 122 16.28 -8.17 -0.77
C PHE A 122 15.01 -7.67 -0.08
N HIS A 123 14.90 -7.82 1.25
CA HIS A 123 13.75 -7.31 2.00
C HIS A 123 13.59 -5.80 1.83
N ARG A 124 14.69 -5.03 1.87
CA ARG A 124 14.66 -3.58 1.64
C ARG A 124 14.23 -3.20 0.22
N GLU A 125 14.71 -3.90 -0.81
CA GLU A 125 14.38 -3.60 -2.21
C GLU A 125 12.95 -4.05 -2.54
N ALA A 126 12.49 -5.17 -2.00
CA ALA A 126 11.10 -5.62 -2.11
C ALA A 126 10.12 -4.70 -1.35
N GLN A 127 10.46 -4.22 -0.14
CA GLN A 127 9.70 -3.19 0.57
C GLN A 127 9.60 -1.89 -0.25
N ALA A 128 10.67 -1.52 -0.96
CA ALA A 128 10.66 -0.35 -1.82
C ALA A 128 9.80 -0.53 -3.10
N VAL A 129 9.66 -1.75 -3.61
CA VAL A 129 8.70 -2.07 -4.69
C VAL A 129 7.26 -2.10 -4.16
N ALA A 130 7.03 -2.60 -2.94
CA ALA A 130 5.70 -2.71 -2.35
C ALA A 130 5.00 -1.37 -2.06
N VAL A 131 5.73 -0.24 -2.06
CA VAL A 131 5.15 1.12 -1.96
C VAL A 131 4.86 1.77 -3.31
N LEU A 132 5.13 1.08 -4.43
CA LEU A 132 4.78 1.57 -5.77
C LEU A 132 3.39 1.05 -6.18
N ASP A 133 2.44 1.96 -6.36
CA ASP A 133 1.20 1.66 -7.10
C ASP A 133 1.07 2.54 -8.34
N HIS A 134 1.05 1.92 -9.51
CA HIS A 134 0.94 2.58 -10.82
C HIS A 134 0.45 1.55 -11.85
N PRO A 135 -0.47 1.89 -12.79
CA PRO A 135 -1.00 0.93 -13.76
C PRO A 135 0.09 0.27 -14.63
N ASN A 136 1.20 0.97 -14.88
CA ASN A 136 2.33 0.46 -15.65
C ASN A 136 3.43 -0.24 -14.81
N ILE A 137 3.14 -0.63 -13.57
CA ILE A 137 4.04 -1.40 -12.69
C ILE A 137 3.33 -2.69 -12.23
N VAL A 138 4.05 -3.81 -12.21
CA VAL A 138 3.57 -5.07 -11.62
C VAL A 138 3.59 -4.94 -10.09
N ARG A 139 2.41 -4.98 -9.46
CA ARG A 139 2.27 -4.83 -8.01
C ARG A 139 2.92 -5.99 -7.24
N ALA A 140 3.63 -5.67 -6.16
CA ALA A 140 3.99 -6.63 -5.13
C ALA A 140 2.88 -6.68 -4.05
N TYR A 141 2.46 -7.90 -3.69
CA TYR A 141 1.42 -8.12 -2.68
C TYR A 141 1.97 -8.45 -1.30
N ASP A 142 3.06 -9.21 -1.23
CA ASP A 142 3.59 -9.77 0.01
C ASP A 142 5.06 -10.20 -0.15
N ILE A 143 5.79 -10.26 0.96
CA ILE A 143 7.16 -10.81 1.06
C ILE A 143 7.12 -11.86 2.16
N ASP A 144 7.06 -13.12 1.75
CA ASP A 144 6.79 -14.23 2.66
C ASP A 144 8.00 -15.18 2.72
N SER A 145 8.09 -15.96 3.79
CA SER A 145 9.24 -16.80 4.10
C SER A 145 8.82 -18.11 4.77
N GLU A 146 9.20 -19.24 4.17
CA GLU A 146 8.85 -20.56 4.68
C GLU A 146 10.08 -21.28 5.24
N VAL A 147 9.96 -21.82 6.46
CA VAL A 147 11.04 -22.47 7.20
C VAL A 147 10.75 -23.97 7.37
N ASP A 148 11.69 -24.82 7.00
CA ASP A 148 11.67 -26.25 7.32
C ASP A 148 13.04 -26.73 7.81
N GLY A 149 13.04 -27.25 9.05
CA GLY A 149 14.21 -27.77 9.75
C GLY A 149 15.30 -26.73 9.99
N GLN A 150 16.16 -26.52 8.99
CA GLN A 150 17.28 -25.58 8.98
C GLN A 150 17.39 -24.78 7.67
N LEU A 151 16.43 -24.92 6.75
CA LEU A 151 16.34 -24.11 5.55
C LEU A 151 15.22 -23.10 5.66
N GLU A 152 15.47 -21.93 5.08
CA GLU A 152 14.53 -20.82 4.95
C GLU A 152 14.45 -20.46 3.46
N ILE A 153 13.24 -20.26 2.94
CA ILE A 153 13.02 -19.81 1.56
C ILE A 153 12.19 -18.53 1.58
N HIS A 154 12.76 -17.45 1.05
CA HIS A 154 12.06 -16.20 0.80
C HIS A 154 11.53 -16.14 -0.61
N PHE A 155 10.33 -15.56 -0.75
CA PHE A 155 9.70 -15.35 -2.03
C PHE A 155 8.90 -14.06 -2.07
N LEU A 156 8.96 -13.38 -3.21
CA LEU A 156 8.15 -12.19 -3.49
C LEU A 156 6.84 -12.63 -4.15
N VAL A 157 5.72 -12.24 -3.55
CA VAL A 157 4.37 -12.46 -4.09
C VAL A 157 3.98 -11.25 -4.92
N MET A 158 3.62 -11.45 -6.18
CA MET A 158 3.34 -10.38 -7.14
C MET A 158 2.01 -10.61 -7.88
N GLU A 159 1.50 -9.55 -8.50
CA GLU A 159 0.44 -9.67 -9.49
C GLU A 159 0.88 -10.56 -10.66
N PHE A 160 0.04 -11.54 -11.00
CA PHE A 160 0.20 -12.29 -12.24
C PHE A 160 -0.47 -11.52 -13.38
N ILE A 161 0.30 -11.19 -14.42
CA ILE A 161 -0.20 -10.50 -15.62
C ILE A 161 -0.42 -11.52 -16.74
N PRO A 162 -1.67 -11.80 -17.16
CA PRO A 162 -1.92 -12.58 -18.38
C PRO A 162 -1.60 -11.70 -19.60
N GLY A 163 -0.48 -11.99 -20.26
CA GLY A 163 0.06 -11.17 -21.35
C GLY A 163 1.36 -11.73 -21.92
N HIS A 164 1.90 -11.07 -22.94
CA HIS A 164 3.19 -11.39 -23.56
C HIS A 164 4.22 -10.31 -23.24
N ASN A 165 5.48 -10.65 -23.00
CA ASN A 165 6.51 -9.62 -22.85
C ASN A 165 7.00 -9.06 -24.20
N PHE A 166 7.64 -7.88 -24.19
CA PHE A 166 8.12 -7.24 -25.44
C PHE A 166 9.07 -8.14 -26.26
N PHE A 167 9.81 -9.06 -25.62
CA PHE A 167 10.67 -10.01 -26.34
C PHE A 167 9.85 -11.09 -27.05
N GLU A 168 8.80 -11.61 -26.41
CA GLU A 168 7.83 -12.54 -27.02
C GLU A 168 7.05 -11.90 -28.17
N LEU A 169 6.55 -10.67 -27.97
CA LEU A 169 5.84 -9.91 -29.02
C LEU A 169 6.72 -9.73 -30.27
N VAL A 170 7.97 -9.27 -30.11
CA VAL A 170 8.90 -9.10 -31.24
C VAL A 170 9.33 -10.45 -31.84
N ARG A 171 9.38 -11.52 -31.05
CA ARG A 171 9.67 -12.87 -31.56
C ARG A 171 8.52 -13.47 -32.37
N ALA A 172 7.27 -13.13 -32.05
CA ALA A 172 6.07 -13.63 -32.71
C ALA A 172 5.64 -12.77 -33.92
N LEU A 173 5.60 -11.45 -33.75
CA LEU A 173 5.13 -10.49 -34.77
C LEU A 173 6.27 -9.92 -35.64
N GLY A 174 7.51 -9.96 -35.16
CA GLY A 174 8.65 -9.29 -35.79
C GLY A 174 8.82 -7.84 -35.32
N GLN A 175 9.13 -6.94 -36.26
CA GLN A 175 9.29 -5.51 -35.96
C GLN A 175 7.92 -4.86 -35.74
N LEU A 176 7.71 -4.22 -34.59
CA LEU A 176 6.43 -3.56 -34.30
C LEU A 176 6.22 -2.31 -35.16
N GLU A 177 4.97 -1.87 -35.25
CA GLU A 177 4.60 -0.63 -35.93
C GLU A 177 4.95 0.61 -35.10
N PRO A 178 5.28 1.75 -35.74
CA PRO A 178 5.74 2.96 -35.06
C PRO A 178 4.82 3.45 -33.94
N LEU A 179 3.50 3.49 -34.20
CA LEU A 179 2.48 3.91 -33.23
C LEU A 179 2.45 2.98 -32.01
N THR A 180 2.36 1.67 -32.22
CA THR A 180 2.32 0.66 -31.15
C THR A 180 3.58 0.70 -30.28
N ALA A 181 4.76 0.78 -30.90
CA ALA A 181 6.02 0.85 -30.15
C ALA A 181 6.20 2.18 -29.41
N ALA A 182 5.72 3.29 -29.96
CA ALA A 182 5.73 4.59 -29.30
C ALA A 182 4.83 4.60 -28.05
N ASP A 183 3.58 4.13 -28.15
CA ASP A 183 2.70 4.05 -26.98
C ASP A 183 3.23 3.10 -25.91
N TYR A 184 3.72 1.92 -26.29
CA TYR A 184 4.30 0.99 -25.32
C TYR A 184 5.49 1.57 -24.55
N ILE A 185 6.31 2.39 -25.21
CA ILE A 185 7.45 3.06 -24.57
C ILE A 185 7.02 4.30 -23.78
N ARG A 186 5.94 4.99 -24.19
CA ARG A 186 5.27 6.04 -23.39
C ARG A 186 4.73 5.46 -22.07
N GLN A 187 3.96 4.37 -22.14
CA GLN A 187 3.46 3.64 -20.98
C GLN A 187 4.60 3.16 -20.06
N ALA A 188 5.64 2.57 -20.63
CA ALA A 188 6.83 2.17 -19.88
C ALA A 188 7.56 3.36 -19.23
N ALA A 189 7.62 4.52 -19.89
CA ALA A 189 8.23 5.74 -19.37
C ALA A 189 7.42 6.35 -18.20
N LEU A 190 6.09 6.28 -18.23
CA LEU A 190 5.23 6.70 -17.10
C LEU A 190 5.47 5.83 -15.86
N GLY A 191 5.47 4.50 -16.02
CA GLY A 191 5.81 3.58 -14.92
C GLY A 191 7.24 3.77 -14.40
N LEU A 192 8.19 4.07 -15.28
CA LEU A 192 9.57 4.37 -14.91
C LEU A 192 9.69 5.70 -14.15
N GLN A 193 8.95 6.74 -14.54
CA GLN A 193 8.91 8.01 -13.85
C GLN A 193 8.39 7.86 -12.41
N HIS A 194 7.27 7.14 -12.22
CA HIS A 194 6.72 6.88 -10.89
C HIS A 194 7.73 6.19 -9.96
N ALA A 195 8.51 5.24 -10.47
CA ALA A 195 9.60 4.62 -9.72
C ALA A 195 10.76 5.60 -9.43
N HIS A 196 11.08 6.49 -10.38
CA HIS A 196 12.12 7.53 -10.20
C HIS A 196 11.74 8.57 -9.14
N ASP A 197 10.47 8.97 -9.06
CA ASP A 197 9.95 9.90 -8.05
C ASP A 197 9.90 9.29 -6.64
N ALA A 198 9.71 7.96 -6.55
CA ALA A 198 9.94 7.19 -5.33
C ALA A 198 11.44 7.03 -4.95
N GLY A 199 12.36 7.61 -5.74
CA GLY A 199 13.81 7.55 -5.51
C GLY A 199 14.46 6.22 -5.92
N LEU A 200 13.78 5.41 -6.73
CA LEU A 200 14.25 4.11 -7.20
C LEU A 200 14.80 4.19 -8.62
N ILE A 201 15.70 3.27 -8.94
CA ILE A 201 16.35 3.16 -10.26
C ILE A 201 16.34 1.68 -10.60
N HIS A 202 15.77 1.32 -11.73
CA HIS A 202 15.48 -0.07 -12.07
C HIS A 202 16.74 -0.87 -12.41
N ARG A 203 17.70 -0.26 -13.11
CA ARG A 203 19.05 -0.78 -13.42
C ARG A 203 19.10 -2.03 -14.31
N ASP A 204 17.95 -2.53 -14.77
CA ASP A 204 17.79 -3.77 -15.56
C ASP A 204 16.66 -3.66 -16.62
N ILE A 205 16.39 -2.45 -17.12
CA ILE A 205 15.38 -2.20 -18.16
C ILE A 205 15.75 -2.97 -19.45
N LYS A 206 14.85 -3.84 -19.91
CA LYS A 206 14.98 -4.65 -21.13
C LYS A 206 13.62 -5.22 -21.56
N PRO A 207 13.44 -5.67 -22.82
CA PRO A 207 12.18 -6.20 -23.34
C PRO A 207 11.53 -7.33 -22.50
N GLY A 208 12.33 -8.18 -21.84
CA GLY A 208 11.80 -9.25 -20.99
C GLY A 208 11.13 -8.78 -19.70
N ASN A 209 11.34 -7.52 -19.28
CA ASN A 209 10.84 -6.98 -18.00
C ASN A 209 9.57 -6.13 -18.17
N PHE A 210 8.96 -6.11 -19.36
CA PHE A 210 7.68 -5.45 -19.63
C PHE A 210 6.70 -6.45 -20.26
N ILE A 211 5.56 -6.70 -19.60
CA ILE A 211 4.43 -7.46 -20.16
C ILE A 211 3.41 -6.49 -20.74
N VAL A 212 2.81 -6.83 -21.89
CA VAL A 212 1.58 -6.20 -22.38
C VAL A 212 0.42 -7.16 -22.10
N ASP A 213 -0.58 -6.69 -21.33
CA ASP A 213 -1.78 -7.48 -21.04
C ASP A 213 -2.81 -7.43 -22.18
N GLY A 214 -3.88 -8.22 -22.06
CA GLY A 214 -4.95 -8.31 -23.07
C GLY A 214 -5.72 -7.01 -23.36
N ALA A 215 -5.53 -5.94 -22.58
CA ALA A 215 -6.08 -4.61 -22.83
C ALA A 215 -5.08 -3.65 -23.50
N GLY A 216 -3.86 -4.12 -23.82
CA GLY A 216 -2.79 -3.29 -24.37
C GLY A 216 -1.99 -2.51 -23.31
N VAL A 217 -2.20 -2.79 -22.01
CA VAL A 217 -1.51 -2.07 -20.93
C VAL A 217 -0.14 -2.70 -20.67
N VAL A 218 0.91 -1.88 -20.76
CA VAL A 218 2.30 -2.28 -20.47
C VAL A 218 2.53 -2.25 -18.96
N ARG A 219 3.03 -3.34 -18.36
CA ARG A 219 3.40 -3.40 -16.95
C ARG A 219 4.86 -3.84 -16.75
N MET A 220 5.60 -3.04 -16.01
CA MET A 220 7.03 -3.20 -15.72
C MET A 220 7.24 -4.06 -14.46
N MET A 221 8.11 -5.07 -14.54
CA MET A 221 8.45 -6.00 -13.44
C MET A 221 9.92 -5.88 -13.03
N ASP A 222 10.34 -6.57 -11.98
CA ASP A 222 11.76 -6.72 -11.59
C ASP A 222 12.51 -5.42 -11.20
N LEU A 223 11.75 -4.38 -10.84
CA LEU A 223 12.23 -3.13 -10.26
C LEU A 223 13.22 -3.35 -9.10
N GLY A 224 14.36 -2.66 -9.15
CA GLY A 224 15.32 -2.53 -8.04
C GLY A 224 16.18 -3.76 -7.74
N LEU A 225 15.58 -4.96 -7.69
CA LEU A 225 16.14 -6.23 -7.19
C LEU A 225 17.53 -6.61 -7.77
N ALA A 226 17.88 -6.12 -8.96
CA ALA A 226 19.20 -6.29 -9.55
C ALA A 226 20.35 -5.64 -8.75
N LYS A 227 20.06 -4.85 -7.71
CA LYS A 227 21.04 -4.18 -6.85
C LYS A 227 21.37 -4.99 -5.59
N ALA A 228 20.42 -5.73 -5.00
CA ALA A 228 20.67 -6.67 -3.91
C ALA A 228 21.69 -7.76 -4.30
N PHE A 229 21.63 -8.24 -5.54
CA PHE A 229 22.43 -9.38 -6.05
C PHE A 229 23.84 -9.04 -6.58
N ARG A 230 24.30 -7.79 -6.51
CA ARG A 230 25.49 -7.31 -7.25
C ARG A 230 26.65 -6.76 -6.39
N LYS A 231 26.59 -6.88 -5.07
CA LYS A 231 27.28 -5.92 -4.19
C LYS A 231 28.44 -6.44 -3.34
N ASP A 232 28.72 -7.74 -3.38
CA ASP A 232 29.87 -8.35 -2.73
C ASP A 232 30.73 -9.08 -3.79
N GLU A 233 32.01 -9.31 -3.47
CA GLU A 233 33.07 -9.47 -4.46
C GLU A 233 33.02 -10.79 -5.26
N ASP A 234 33.80 -10.87 -6.35
CA ASP A 234 33.88 -11.98 -7.32
C ASP A 234 32.70 -12.25 -8.28
N PHE A 235 31.57 -11.52 -8.25
CA PHE A 235 30.64 -11.49 -9.40
C PHE A 235 31.14 -10.57 -10.55
N SER A 236 32.41 -10.74 -10.91
CA SER A 236 32.99 -10.25 -12.16
C SER A 236 32.20 -10.79 -13.36
N LEU A 237 32.17 -10.03 -14.47
CA LEU A 237 31.51 -10.39 -15.74
C LEU A 237 32.21 -11.56 -16.50
N THR A 238 32.94 -12.40 -15.76
CA THR A 238 33.75 -13.54 -16.23
C THR A 238 33.12 -14.90 -15.98
N VAL A 239 31.84 -14.97 -15.56
CA VAL A 239 31.03 -16.21 -15.62
C VAL A 239 30.65 -16.49 -17.08
N ALA A 240 31.65 -16.84 -17.87
CA ALA A 240 31.50 -17.23 -19.25
C ALA A 240 30.90 -18.64 -19.32
N ASN A 241 29.57 -18.71 -19.53
CA ASN A 241 28.84 -19.80 -20.23
C ASN A 241 27.31 -19.60 -20.21
N ASP A 242 26.77 -18.62 -19.48
CA ASP A 242 25.32 -18.44 -19.34
C ASP A 242 24.74 -17.50 -20.43
N GLU A 243 24.00 -18.07 -21.39
CA GLU A 243 23.40 -17.35 -22.53
C GLU A 243 22.43 -16.24 -22.10
N LYS A 244 21.83 -16.35 -20.90
CA LYS A 244 20.92 -15.31 -20.38
C LYS A 244 21.65 -14.10 -19.78
N VAL A 245 22.86 -14.29 -19.25
CA VAL A 245 23.73 -13.17 -18.82
C VAL A 245 24.19 -12.36 -20.04
N LEU A 246 24.46 -13.04 -21.16
CA LEU A 246 24.82 -12.41 -22.43
C LEU A 246 23.73 -11.48 -22.99
N GLY A 247 22.44 -11.70 -22.68
CA GLY A 247 21.33 -10.87 -23.18
C GLY A 247 21.03 -9.61 -22.36
N THR A 248 21.45 -9.53 -21.10
CA THR A 248 21.26 -8.31 -20.28
C THR A 248 22.26 -7.20 -20.66
N ALA A 249 23.42 -7.57 -21.21
CA ALA A 249 24.46 -6.63 -21.64
C ALA A 249 24.04 -5.76 -22.84
N ASP A 250 23.08 -6.21 -23.66
CA ASP A 250 22.58 -5.50 -24.86
C ASP A 250 21.76 -4.24 -24.57
N TYR A 251 21.47 -3.96 -23.30
CA TYR A 251 20.68 -2.80 -22.84
C TYR A 251 21.44 -1.93 -21.82
N LEU A 252 22.61 -2.37 -21.37
CA LEU A 252 23.34 -1.77 -20.24
C LEU A 252 23.84 -0.35 -20.59
N ALA A 253 23.64 0.61 -19.69
CA ALA A 253 24.12 1.98 -19.89
C ALA A 253 25.66 2.06 -19.78
N PRO A 254 26.33 2.97 -20.52
CA PRO A 254 27.80 3.08 -20.55
C PRO A 254 28.44 3.20 -19.16
N GLU A 255 27.84 4.00 -18.29
CA GLU A 255 28.27 4.25 -16.92
C GLU A 255 28.07 3.03 -16.01
N GLN A 256 27.02 2.23 -16.19
CA GLN A 256 26.80 1.00 -15.40
C GLN A 256 27.91 -0.03 -15.62
N ALA A 257 28.58 0.00 -16.78
CA ALA A 257 29.72 -0.85 -17.13
C ALA A 257 31.07 -0.31 -16.61
N VAL A 258 31.11 0.89 -16.04
CA VAL A 258 32.32 1.56 -15.52
C VAL A 258 32.26 1.73 -14.00
N ASP A 259 31.11 2.18 -13.49
CA ASP A 259 30.83 2.31 -12.06
C ASP A 259 29.34 2.04 -11.79
N SER A 260 29.04 0.86 -11.24
CA SER A 260 27.70 0.42 -10.87
C SER A 260 27.12 1.09 -9.62
N HIS A 261 27.92 1.86 -8.87
CA HIS A 261 27.51 2.50 -7.63
C HIS A 261 26.84 3.85 -7.90
N ASN A 262 27.52 4.75 -8.64
CA ASN A 262 27.09 6.13 -8.90
C ASN A 262 26.12 6.27 -10.10
N VAL A 263 25.35 5.22 -10.39
CA VAL A 263 24.34 5.17 -11.47
C VAL A 263 23.08 5.92 -11.05
N ASP A 264 22.69 6.94 -11.84
CA ASP A 264 21.44 7.70 -11.70
C ASP A 264 20.32 7.23 -12.67
N THR A 265 19.15 7.86 -12.57
CA THR A 265 17.92 7.56 -13.33
C THR A 265 18.10 7.56 -14.85
N ARG A 266 19.07 8.31 -15.39
CA ARG A 266 19.30 8.42 -16.84
C ARG A 266 19.94 7.17 -17.44
N ALA A 267 20.41 6.23 -16.62
CA ALA A 267 20.80 4.90 -17.08
C ALA A 267 19.58 4.08 -17.53
N ASP A 268 18.47 4.17 -16.80
CA ASP A 268 17.21 3.52 -17.18
C ASP A 268 16.66 4.11 -18.48
N ILE A 269 16.79 5.43 -18.69
CA ILE A 269 16.41 6.11 -19.94
C ILE A 269 17.24 5.60 -21.14
N TYR A 270 18.55 5.36 -20.96
CA TYR A 270 19.39 4.77 -22.00
C TYR A 270 18.94 3.35 -22.36
N ALA A 271 18.67 2.54 -21.35
CA ALA A 271 18.23 1.15 -21.50
C ALA A 271 16.79 1.04 -22.07
N LEU A 272 15.91 2.00 -21.74
CA LEU A 272 14.60 2.16 -22.38
C LEU A 272 14.76 2.57 -23.86
N GLY A 273 15.75 3.40 -24.19
CA GLY A 273 16.11 3.72 -25.58
C GLY A 273 16.62 2.49 -26.36
N CYS A 274 17.41 1.62 -25.72
CA CYS A 274 17.79 0.31 -26.28
C CYS A 274 16.57 -0.62 -26.46
N THR A 275 15.58 -0.54 -25.57
CA THR A 275 14.33 -1.31 -25.62
C THR A 275 13.42 -0.82 -26.75
N PHE A 276 13.23 0.49 -26.91
CA PHE A 276 12.46 1.09 -28.01
C PHE A 276 13.12 0.80 -29.38
N TYR A 277 14.46 0.88 -29.45
CA TYR A 277 15.22 0.44 -30.61
C TYR A 277 14.94 -1.04 -30.93
N PHE A 278 14.91 -1.92 -29.92
CA PHE A 278 14.61 -3.35 -30.12
C PHE A 278 13.22 -3.58 -30.70
N LEU A 279 12.17 -2.90 -30.20
CA LEU A 279 10.80 -3.03 -30.72
C LEU A 279 10.70 -2.73 -32.22
N LEU A 280 11.35 -1.65 -32.68
CA LEU A 280 11.29 -1.18 -34.06
C LEU A 280 12.31 -1.85 -35.00
N ALA A 281 13.49 -2.20 -34.50
CA ALA A 281 14.55 -2.82 -35.31
C ALA A 281 14.52 -4.35 -35.29
N GLY A 282 13.76 -4.98 -34.38
CA GLY A 282 13.69 -6.43 -34.17
C GLY A 282 14.95 -7.03 -33.53
N ARG A 283 15.88 -6.18 -33.06
CA ARG A 283 17.15 -6.57 -32.44
C ARG A 283 17.78 -5.42 -31.65
N PRO A 284 18.64 -5.69 -30.64
CA PRO A 284 19.31 -4.65 -29.88
C PRO A 284 20.26 -3.77 -30.72
N PRO A 285 20.63 -2.57 -30.25
CA PRO A 285 21.50 -1.64 -30.97
C PRO A 285 22.93 -2.15 -31.21
N PHE A 286 23.43 -3.06 -30.38
CA PHE A 286 24.81 -3.56 -30.42
C PHE A 286 24.89 -5.09 -30.30
N ASN A 287 24.03 -5.82 -31.02
CA ASN A 287 23.85 -7.27 -30.91
C ASN A 287 24.99 -8.16 -31.51
N GLU A 288 26.16 -7.59 -31.81
CA GLU A 288 27.23 -8.24 -32.60
C GLU A 288 28.55 -8.30 -31.81
N GLY A 289 29.18 -9.48 -31.77
CA GLY A 289 30.49 -9.71 -31.12
C GLY A 289 30.42 -10.29 -29.71
N THR A 290 31.58 -10.43 -29.07
CA THR A 290 31.70 -10.96 -27.69
C THR A 290 31.08 -10.01 -26.67
N LEU A 291 30.83 -10.50 -25.44
CA LEU A 291 30.34 -9.66 -24.33
C LEU A 291 31.15 -8.36 -24.16
N ALA A 292 32.48 -8.45 -24.15
CA ALA A 292 33.36 -7.29 -24.05
C ALA A 292 33.25 -6.35 -25.27
N GLN A 293 33.12 -6.89 -26.49
CA GLN A 293 32.94 -6.07 -27.69
C GLN A 293 31.61 -5.31 -27.69
N ARG A 294 30.54 -5.93 -27.19
CA ARG A 294 29.22 -5.28 -27.06
C ARG A 294 29.23 -4.20 -25.98
N LEU A 295 29.82 -4.47 -24.80
CA LEU A 295 30.01 -3.44 -23.76
C LEU A 295 30.86 -2.25 -24.25
N LEU A 296 31.95 -2.50 -25.01
CA LEU A 296 32.72 -1.43 -25.65
C LEU A 296 31.93 -0.66 -26.71
N ALA A 297 31.02 -1.33 -27.44
CA ALA A 297 30.12 -0.68 -28.38
C ALA A 297 29.07 0.20 -27.66
N HIS A 298 28.54 -0.25 -26.52
CA HIS A 298 27.71 0.58 -25.65
C HIS A 298 28.47 1.83 -25.19
N GLN A 299 29.76 1.74 -24.83
CA GLN A 299 30.55 2.92 -24.44
C GLN A 299 30.90 3.86 -25.61
N SER A 300 31.27 3.33 -26.78
CA SER A 300 31.97 4.10 -27.84
C SER A 300 31.30 4.15 -29.22
N LYS A 301 30.46 3.17 -29.58
CA LYS A 301 29.86 3.06 -30.92
C LYS A 301 28.54 3.82 -30.98
N THR A 302 28.36 4.63 -32.02
CA THR A 302 27.05 5.22 -32.34
C THR A 302 26.14 4.14 -32.96
N PRO A 303 24.90 3.95 -32.49
CA PRO A 303 23.99 2.97 -33.08
C PRO A 303 23.52 3.44 -34.47
N LYS A 304 23.05 2.51 -35.31
CA LYS A 304 22.51 2.83 -36.64
C LYS A 304 21.09 3.38 -36.48
N PRO A 305 20.77 4.61 -36.94
CA PRO A 305 19.42 5.17 -36.78
C PRO A 305 18.32 4.25 -37.33
N VAL A 306 17.20 4.15 -36.59
CA VAL A 306 16.15 3.14 -36.82
C VAL A 306 15.46 3.34 -38.17
N HIS A 307 15.25 4.59 -38.60
CA HIS A 307 14.73 4.95 -39.93
C HIS A 307 15.60 4.43 -41.11
N ARG A 308 16.81 3.92 -40.84
CA ARG A 308 17.70 3.28 -41.82
C ARG A 308 17.62 1.74 -41.77
N ILE A 309 16.71 1.18 -40.97
CA ILE A 309 16.49 -0.25 -40.73
C ILE A 309 15.05 -0.60 -41.14
N LYS A 310 14.06 -0.06 -40.42
CA LYS A 310 12.67 0.09 -40.87
C LYS A 310 12.56 1.45 -41.57
N LYS A 311 11.85 1.55 -42.71
CA LYS A 311 11.76 2.81 -43.52
C LYS A 311 10.53 3.65 -43.21
N ASP A 312 9.53 2.98 -42.66
CA ASP A 312 8.25 3.46 -42.13
C ASP A 312 8.41 4.19 -40.79
N VAL A 313 9.45 3.87 -40.01
CA VAL A 313 9.77 4.59 -38.76
C VAL A 313 10.17 6.03 -39.06
N PRO A 314 9.43 7.04 -38.55
CA PRO A 314 9.76 8.44 -38.77
C PRO A 314 11.10 8.84 -38.17
N VAL A 315 11.66 9.94 -38.69
CA VAL A 315 12.98 10.43 -38.28
C VAL A 315 12.95 10.95 -36.85
N GLU A 316 11.82 11.50 -36.45
CA GLU A 316 11.50 12.08 -35.14
C GLU A 316 11.65 11.04 -34.02
N LEU A 317 10.96 9.90 -34.13
CA LEU A 317 11.11 8.76 -33.22
C LEU A 317 12.55 8.21 -33.24
N SER A 318 13.15 8.10 -34.43
CA SER A 318 14.53 7.65 -34.55
C SER A 318 15.51 8.59 -33.83
N ASP A 319 15.28 9.91 -33.83
CA ASP A 319 16.16 10.89 -33.19
C ASP A 319 15.89 11.03 -31.69
N LEU A 320 14.67 10.74 -31.22
CA LEU A 320 14.38 10.51 -29.80
C LEU A 320 15.15 9.29 -29.27
N ILE A 321 15.08 8.15 -29.97
CA ILE A 321 15.83 6.93 -29.64
C ILE A 321 17.35 7.20 -29.58
N MET A 322 17.88 7.99 -30.52
CA MET A 322 19.30 8.39 -30.52
C MET A 322 19.67 9.34 -29.37
N ARG A 323 18.76 10.23 -28.93
CA ARG A 323 18.94 11.07 -27.74
C ARG A 323 18.88 10.26 -26.45
N MET A 324 17.92 9.37 -26.28
CA MET A 324 17.84 8.45 -25.13
C MET A 324 19.15 7.64 -24.98
N MET A 325 19.70 7.14 -26.10
CA MET A 325 20.98 6.41 -26.15
C MET A 325 22.23 7.30 -26.26
N ALA A 326 22.17 8.61 -25.97
CA ALA A 326 23.34 9.47 -25.98
C ALA A 326 24.37 8.99 -24.93
N LYS A 327 25.65 8.90 -25.31
CA LYS A 327 26.67 8.25 -24.44
C LYS A 327 26.90 9.01 -23.14
N ASP A 328 27.07 10.33 -23.24
CA ASP A 328 27.12 11.27 -22.12
C ASP A 328 25.71 11.43 -21.50
N PRO A 329 25.48 11.08 -20.22
CA PRO A 329 24.18 11.25 -19.55
C PRO A 329 23.64 12.68 -19.59
N LYS A 330 24.50 13.70 -19.69
CA LYS A 330 24.08 15.12 -19.79
C LYS A 330 23.49 15.49 -21.15
N LYS A 331 23.59 14.59 -22.15
CA LYS A 331 23.06 14.78 -23.51
C LYS A 331 21.84 13.89 -23.81
N ARG A 332 21.39 13.10 -22.82
CA ARG A 332 20.15 12.31 -22.92
C ARG A 332 18.93 13.17 -22.67
N VAL A 333 17.75 12.63 -22.92
CA VAL A 333 16.54 13.09 -22.21
C VAL A 333 16.77 12.91 -20.70
N GLN A 334 16.43 13.91 -19.87
CA GLN A 334 16.89 13.96 -18.47
C GLN A 334 15.95 13.29 -17.46
N THR A 335 14.66 13.11 -17.79
CA THR A 335 13.64 12.42 -16.98
C THR A 335 12.88 11.40 -17.82
N ALA A 336 12.24 10.43 -17.19
CA ALA A 336 11.36 9.50 -17.91
C ALA A 336 10.07 10.21 -18.35
N GLN A 337 9.56 11.15 -17.56
CA GLN A 337 8.41 12.00 -17.94
C GLN A 337 8.63 12.68 -19.30
N ALA A 338 9.79 13.31 -19.53
CA ALA A 338 10.07 13.99 -20.79
C ALA A 338 10.17 13.05 -22.01
N VAL A 339 10.31 11.73 -21.79
CA VAL A 339 10.15 10.72 -22.87
C VAL A 339 8.66 10.45 -23.10
N ALA A 340 7.86 10.31 -22.04
CA ALA A 340 6.42 10.13 -22.13
C ALA A 340 5.70 11.33 -22.76
N ASP A 341 6.08 12.56 -22.38
CA ASP A 341 5.52 13.81 -22.93
C ASP A 341 5.77 13.92 -24.44
N GLU A 342 7.01 13.69 -24.87
CA GLU A 342 7.40 13.79 -26.28
C GLU A 342 6.73 12.70 -27.13
N LEU A 343 6.57 11.49 -26.59
CA LEU A 343 5.82 10.41 -27.25
C LEU A 343 4.31 10.66 -27.26
N SER A 344 3.75 11.34 -26.24
CA SER A 344 2.33 11.72 -26.21
C SER A 344 2.03 12.71 -27.33
N ALA A 345 2.79 13.81 -27.40
CA ALA A 345 2.65 14.82 -28.45
C ALA A 345 2.94 14.26 -29.86
N TRP A 346 3.83 13.26 -29.98
CA TRP A 346 4.05 12.57 -31.25
C TRP A 346 2.86 11.67 -31.63
N LEU A 347 2.25 10.94 -30.68
CA LEU A 347 1.05 10.13 -30.95
C LEU A 347 -0.13 11.01 -31.34
N GLU A 348 -0.44 12.06 -30.56
CA GLU A 348 -1.50 13.05 -30.82
C GLU A 348 -1.41 13.68 -32.22
N THR A 349 -0.20 13.86 -32.75
CA THR A 349 0.04 14.43 -34.09
C THR A 349 0.09 13.41 -35.22
N ASN A 350 -0.01 12.11 -34.90
CA ASN A 350 0.03 10.99 -35.86
C ASN A 350 -1.17 10.02 -35.68
N GLU A 351 -2.27 10.50 -35.10
CA GLU A 351 -3.54 9.74 -34.99
C GLU A 351 -4.21 9.55 -36.37
N GLU A 352 -3.84 8.46 -37.06
CA GLU A 352 -4.85 7.64 -37.73
C GLU A 352 -5.44 6.66 -36.70
N GLU A 353 -6.70 6.21 -36.88
CA GLU A 353 -7.32 5.28 -35.91
C GLU A 353 -6.43 4.03 -35.72
N PRO A 354 -6.10 3.64 -34.46
CA PRO A 354 -5.23 2.51 -34.21
C PRO A 354 -5.89 1.22 -34.73
N SER A 355 -5.28 0.62 -35.75
CA SER A 355 -5.76 -0.63 -36.35
C SER A 355 -5.64 -1.79 -35.36
N GLY A 356 -6.76 -2.05 -34.66
CA GLY A 356 -6.90 -3.12 -33.65
C GLY A 356 -6.57 -4.52 -34.18
N ASP A 357 -6.53 -4.69 -35.51
CA ASP A 357 -6.08 -5.88 -36.22
C ASP A 357 -4.67 -6.36 -35.82
N SER A 358 -3.79 -5.48 -35.33
CA SER A 358 -2.43 -5.89 -34.91
C SER A 358 -2.41 -6.65 -33.59
N PHE A 359 -3.20 -6.22 -32.59
CA PHE A 359 -3.26 -6.87 -31.28
C PHE A 359 -4.17 -8.10 -31.29
N ALA A 360 -5.18 -8.13 -32.16
CA ALA A 360 -6.07 -9.27 -32.38
C ALA A 360 -5.38 -10.55 -32.92
N GLN A 361 -4.11 -10.47 -33.34
CA GLN A 361 -3.36 -11.59 -33.92
C GLN A 361 -2.62 -12.47 -32.90
N LEU A 362 -2.50 -12.03 -31.63
CA LEU A 362 -1.95 -12.84 -30.55
C LEU A 362 -2.99 -13.00 -29.45
N GLU A 363 -3.52 -14.23 -29.32
CA GLU A 363 -4.35 -14.59 -28.17
C GLU A 363 -3.58 -14.29 -26.87
N THR A 364 -4.22 -13.55 -25.97
CA THR A 364 -3.67 -13.31 -24.64
C THR A 364 -3.59 -14.64 -23.88
N PRO A 365 -2.46 -15.00 -23.27
CA PRO A 365 -2.30 -16.30 -22.65
C PRO A 365 -3.15 -16.37 -21.37
N THR A 366 -4.32 -17.00 -21.47
CA THR A 366 -5.16 -17.32 -20.31
C THR A 366 -4.44 -18.31 -19.39
N VAL A 367 -4.87 -18.41 -18.12
CA VAL A 367 -4.27 -19.40 -17.23
C VAL A 367 -4.53 -20.82 -17.72
N GLU A 368 -5.69 -21.10 -18.29
CA GLU A 368 -6.00 -22.41 -18.87
C GLU A 368 -5.04 -22.75 -20.03
N SER A 369 -4.66 -21.77 -20.86
CA SER A 369 -3.70 -22.00 -21.95
C SER A 369 -2.27 -22.20 -21.43
N LEU A 370 -1.85 -21.43 -20.40
CA LEU A 370 -0.55 -21.57 -19.74
C LEU A 370 -0.40 -22.89 -18.96
N LEU A 371 -1.49 -23.39 -18.36
CA LEU A 371 -1.50 -24.69 -17.71
C LEU A 371 -1.48 -25.83 -18.74
N ARG A 372 -2.12 -25.66 -19.90
CA ARG A 372 -2.17 -26.66 -20.98
C ARG A 372 -0.89 -26.73 -21.83
N SER A 373 -0.22 -25.60 -22.06
CA SER A 373 1.00 -25.52 -22.88
C SER A 373 2.20 -26.11 -22.16
N ASN A 374 2.32 -25.90 -20.85
CA ASN A 374 3.48 -26.27 -20.06
C ASN A 374 3.49 -27.76 -19.66
N ARG A 375 3.44 -28.66 -20.66
CA ARG A 375 3.56 -30.12 -20.54
C ARG A 375 4.99 -30.59 -20.23
N GLY A 376 5.68 -29.90 -19.32
CA GLY A 376 6.91 -30.33 -18.66
C GLY A 376 7.99 -30.94 -19.55
N ASP A 377 8.39 -30.25 -20.62
CA ASP A 377 9.50 -30.70 -21.46
C ASP A 377 10.81 -30.77 -20.64
N GLY A 378 11.74 -31.61 -21.08
CA GLY A 378 12.64 -32.38 -20.21
C GLY A 378 13.59 -31.62 -19.26
N ASN A 379 13.71 -30.29 -19.37
CA ASN A 379 14.65 -29.46 -18.60
C ASN A 379 14.00 -28.49 -17.59
N ASP A 380 12.66 -28.33 -17.60
CA ASP A 380 11.95 -27.34 -16.75
C ASP A 380 11.65 -27.82 -15.32
N ASP A 381 12.41 -28.80 -14.83
CA ASP A 381 12.42 -29.12 -13.42
C ASP A 381 13.05 -27.97 -12.61
N ALA A 382 12.42 -27.63 -11.49
CA ALA A 382 13.02 -26.77 -10.47
C ALA A 382 14.37 -27.36 -10.00
N PRO A 383 15.33 -26.56 -9.50
CA PRO A 383 16.63 -27.07 -9.04
C PRO A 383 16.44 -28.28 -8.11
N GLU A 384 17.25 -29.34 -8.24
CA GLU A 384 17.07 -30.54 -7.42
C GLU A 384 17.15 -30.21 -5.92
N GLU A 385 18.01 -29.26 -5.54
CA GLU A 385 18.08 -28.67 -4.20
C GLU A 385 16.74 -28.10 -3.71
N LEU A 386 15.99 -27.40 -4.58
CA LEU A 386 14.67 -26.83 -4.29
C LEU A 386 13.58 -27.91 -4.27
N VAL A 387 13.65 -28.92 -5.15
CA VAL A 387 12.70 -30.04 -5.17
C VAL A 387 12.87 -30.93 -3.94
N ASP A 388 14.10 -31.27 -3.57
CA ASP A 388 14.43 -32.03 -2.36
C ASP A 388 14.06 -31.25 -1.10
N PHE A 389 14.36 -29.94 -1.02
CA PHE A 389 13.90 -29.07 0.07
C PHE A 389 12.37 -29.06 0.20
N LEU A 390 11.65 -28.71 -0.87
CA LEU A 390 10.18 -28.70 -0.84
C LEU A 390 9.63 -30.10 -0.53
N SER A 391 10.40 -31.16 -0.82
CA SER A 391 10.10 -32.54 -0.43
C SER A 391 10.30 -32.87 1.06
N ARG A 392 10.58 -31.90 1.93
CA ARG A 392 10.76 -32.10 3.38
C ARG A 392 9.66 -31.39 4.21
N LEU A 393 9.29 -30.18 3.81
CA LEU A 393 8.27 -29.28 4.40
C LEU A 393 7.03 -29.94 5.03
N ASP A 394 6.22 -30.70 4.28
CA ASP A 394 4.95 -31.30 4.75
C ASP A 394 5.12 -32.45 5.78
N SER A 395 6.15 -32.43 6.64
CA SER A 395 6.43 -33.49 7.61
C SER A 395 5.71 -33.34 8.95
N ASN A 396 5.14 -32.16 9.26
CA ASN A 396 4.44 -31.90 10.52
C ASN A 396 3.20 -30.98 10.37
N VAL A 397 2.07 -31.50 9.91
CA VAL A 397 0.76 -30.89 10.17
C VAL A 397 -0.29 -31.97 10.46
N MET A 398 -1.18 -31.70 11.43
CA MET A 398 -2.35 -32.48 11.86
C MET A 398 -2.14 -33.89 12.48
N THR A 399 -2.12 -33.95 13.82
CA THR A 399 -3.01 -34.82 14.62
C THR A 399 -3.05 -34.37 16.09
N GLU A 400 -3.99 -34.88 16.89
CA GLU A 400 -4.45 -34.28 18.16
C GLU A 400 -3.65 -34.67 19.42
N SER A 401 -3.95 -34.01 20.54
CA SER A 401 -3.41 -34.30 21.90
C SER A 401 -4.00 -35.59 22.50
N PRO A 402 -3.30 -36.27 23.44
CA PRO A 402 -3.61 -36.01 24.86
C PRO A 402 -2.49 -36.25 25.91
N THR A 403 -2.57 -35.49 27.02
CA THR A 403 -2.20 -35.83 28.43
C THR A 403 -0.97 -36.70 28.78
N GLY A 404 -0.08 -36.18 29.65
CA GLY A 404 0.23 -36.88 30.92
C GLY A 404 1.69 -37.09 31.39
N VAL A 405 2.05 -36.43 32.51
CA VAL A 405 2.79 -36.99 33.68
C VAL A 405 4.27 -37.48 33.54
N SER A 406 5.20 -36.59 33.91
CA SER A 406 6.28 -36.77 34.93
C SER A 406 7.56 -37.63 34.66
N LYS A 407 8.69 -37.15 35.23
CA LYS A 407 10.00 -37.83 35.50
C LYS A 407 10.89 -38.17 34.28
N SER A 408 12.22 -38.29 34.39
CA SER A 408 13.21 -37.79 35.39
C SER A 408 14.65 -38.01 34.86
N ASP A 409 15.64 -37.36 35.49
CA ASP A 409 17.10 -37.60 35.44
C ASP A 409 17.67 -38.73 34.54
N SER A 410 18.63 -38.34 33.68
CA SER A 410 19.94 -39.00 33.73
C SER A 410 21.07 -38.06 33.25
N THR A 411 22.19 -38.08 33.97
CA THR A 411 23.42 -37.34 33.65
C THR A 411 24.42 -38.23 32.91
N ILE A 412 25.44 -37.66 32.23
CA ILE A 412 26.88 -37.98 32.45
C ILE A 412 27.86 -37.33 31.42
N ARG A 413 28.91 -36.66 31.96
CA ARG A 413 30.29 -36.38 31.42
C ARG A 413 30.47 -35.75 30.02
N ARG A 414 31.11 -34.59 29.86
CA ARG A 414 32.51 -34.12 30.19
C ARG A 414 33.60 -34.44 29.14
N ARG A 415 34.09 -33.37 28.48
CA ARG A 415 35.50 -32.94 28.25
C ARG A 415 35.37 -31.55 27.58
N GLY A 416 35.94 -30.45 28.08
CA GLY A 416 37.38 -30.10 28.12
C GLY A 416 37.70 -29.21 26.90
N LYS A 417 38.50 -28.13 26.94
CA LYS A 417 39.42 -27.59 27.98
C LYS A 417 39.72 -26.10 27.64
N GLU A 418 40.07 -25.28 28.62
CA GLU A 418 40.50 -23.86 28.43
C GLU A 418 41.88 -23.73 27.74
N PRO A 419 42.31 -22.49 27.40
CA PRO A 419 43.24 -21.83 28.32
C PRO A 419 43.00 -20.34 28.61
N ASP A 420 43.41 -19.99 29.84
CA ASP A 420 43.75 -18.68 30.44
C ASP A 420 43.99 -17.43 29.57
N SER A 421 43.56 -16.28 30.10
CA SER A 421 44.53 -15.33 30.68
C SER A 421 43.89 -14.42 31.75
N THR A 422 44.56 -14.25 32.88
CA THR A 422 44.11 -13.43 34.01
C THR A 422 45.11 -12.31 34.33
N VAL A 423 44.59 -11.12 34.69
CA VAL A 423 45.32 -10.10 35.45
C VAL A 423 44.35 -9.45 36.45
N HIS A 424 44.63 -9.58 37.75
CA HIS A 424 43.98 -8.82 38.81
C HIS A 424 44.61 -7.43 38.96
N VAL A 425 43.94 -6.48 39.66
CA VAL A 425 44.46 -5.83 40.89
C VAL A 425 43.45 -4.82 41.48
N THR A 426 43.10 -5.04 42.76
CA THR A 426 42.65 -4.16 43.88
C THR A 426 41.95 -2.79 43.69
N ALA A 427 41.19 -2.24 44.65
CA ALA A 427 40.41 -2.77 45.79
C ALA A 427 39.72 -1.63 46.59
N ASP A 428 38.66 -2.01 47.33
CA ASP A 428 38.26 -1.54 48.68
C ASP A 428 37.57 -0.16 48.94
N SER A 429 36.56 -0.25 49.81
CA SER A 429 35.99 0.78 50.69
C SER A 429 35.18 1.94 50.04
N SER A 430 34.25 2.62 50.73
CA SER A 430 33.80 2.53 52.13
C SER A 430 32.30 2.85 52.31
N LYS A 431 31.74 2.61 53.51
CA LYS A 431 30.34 2.93 53.90
C LYS A 431 30.26 4.30 54.58
N ILE A 432 29.15 5.03 54.40
CA ILE A 432 28.65 6.06 55.32
C ILE A 432 27.11 6.01 55.37
N THR A 433 26.47 6.51 56.44
CA THR A 433 25.03 6.33 56.68
C THR A 433 24.34 7.53 57.36
N ARG A 434 23.01 7.55 57.27
CA ARG A 434 22.01 8.09 58.23
C ARG A 434 21.75 9.61 58.32
N ARG A 435 20.44 9.91 58.11
CA ARG A 435 19.51 10.68 58.98
C ARG A 435 19.56 12.21 59.06
N SER A 436 18.46 12.77 58.54
CA SER A 436 17.41 13.51 59.31
C SER A 436 17.63 14.97 59.73
N SER A 437 16.49 15.70 59.68
CA SER A 437 16.12 16.88 60.49
C SER A 437 16.82 18.21 60.13
N SER A 438 16.25 19.41 60.38
CA SER A 438 14.83 19.86 60.55
C SER A 438 14.79 21.40 60.72
N LEU A 439 13.58 21.99 60.86
CA LEU A 439 13.28 23.31 61.46
C LEU A 439 13.62 24.56 60.58
N VAL A 440 12.63 25.45 60.32
CA VAL A 440 12.46 26.83 60.90
C VAL A 440 13.25 27.91 60.12
N SER A 441 12.76 29.13 59.84
CA SER A 441 11.56 29.89 60.25
C SER A 441 10.92 30.61 59.02
N SER A 442 9.62 30.91 58.96
CA SER A 442 8.96 32.21 59.31
C SER A 442 9.35 33.44 58.44
N SER A 443 8.48 34.45 58.17
CA SER A 443 7.18 34.78 58.79
C SER A 443 6.26 35.69 57.94
N LYS A 444 4.93 35.62 58.20
CA LYS A 444 3.92 36.73 58.19
C LYS A 444 3.55 37.44 56.85
N SER A 445 2.31 37.92 56.63
CA SER A 445 1.04 37.75 57.39
C SER A 445 -0.24 38.25 56.69
N SER A 446 -1.33 37.49 56.84
CA SER A 446 -2.77 37.92 56.89
C SER A 446 -3.40 38.54 55.62
N HIS A 447 -4.51 38.00 55.09
CA HIS A 447 -5.91 38.22 55.56
C HIS A 447 -6.88 37.16 54.96
N ARG A 448 -8.14 36.90 55.39
CA ARG A 448 -8.89 37.11 56.67
C ARG A 448 -10.23 36.32 56.69
N SER A 449 -10.19 35.00 56.94
CA SER A 449 -11.38 34.14 57.28
C SER A 449 -12.38 33.86 56.12
N ARG A 450 -13.26 32.83 56.14
CA ARG A 450 -13.63 31.82 57.18
C ARG A 450 -14.26 30.54 56.55
N ARG A 451 -14.37 29.47 57.37
CA ARG A 451 -15.15 28.20 57.20
C ARG A 451 -16.62 28.45 56.77
N THR A 452 -17.39 27.50 56.19
CA THR A 452 -17.71 26.09 56.60
C THR A 452 -17.98 25.16 55.39
N LYS A 453 -17.64 23.85 55.35
CA LYS A 453 -18.03 22.66 56.16
C LYS A 453 -19.48 22.11 55.95
N SER A 454 -19.56 21.05 55.12
CA SER A 454 -20.22 19.73 55.33
C SER A 454 -21.72 19.58 55.69
N ILE A 455 -22.39 18.62 55.02
CA ILE A 455 -23.59 17.76 55.34
C ILE A 455 -24.27 17.44 53.98
N SER A 456 -24.72 16.24 53.53
CA SER A 456 -24.78 14.82 53.95
C SER A 456 -26.19 14.22 54.15
N GLN A 457 -26.47 13.12 53.40
CA GLN A 457 -27.47 12.05 53.62
C GLN A 457 -28.90 12.11 53.00
N PHE A 458 -29.21 11.03 52.26
CA PHE A 458 -30.46 10.22 52.19
C PHE A 458 -31.83 10.86 51.90
N TRP A 459 -32.57 10.29 50.93
CA TRP A 459 -33.45 9.11 51.16
C TRP A 459 -33.78 8.35 49.87
N MET A 460 -34.38 7.15 49.99
CA MET A 460 -34.83 6.30 48.87
C MET A 460 -36.35 6.44 48.61
N TRP A 461 -36.80 6.03 47.42
CA TRP A 461 -37.78 4.95 47.08
C TRP A 461 -37.88 4.96 45.53
N GLY A 462 -38.05 3.86 44.79
CA GLY A 462 -39.22 2.97 44.79
C GLY A 462 -40.35 3.59 43.92
N GLY A 463 -40.87 3.00 42.85
CA GLY A 463 -40.59 1.66 42.30
C GLY A 463 -41.78 1.08 41.54
N GLY A 464 -42.25 1.74 40.47
CA GLY A 464 -43.22 1.20 39.51
C GLY A 464 -44.71 1.48 39.79
N PHE A 465 -45.42 1.96 38.76
CA PHE A 465 -46.84 1.68 38.55
C PHE A 465 -47.15 1.67 37.04
N ILE A 466 -48.07 0.81 36.61
CA ILE A 466 -48.42 0.55 35.21
C ILE A 466 -49.91 0.91 35.00
N VAL A 467 -50.25 1.50 33.84
CA VAL A 467 -51.62 1.73 33.32
C VAL A 467 -52.57 2.47 34.28
N LEU A 468 -52.78 3.79 34.05
CA LEU A 468 -54.03 4.47 34.46
C LEU A 468 -54.33 5.83 33.78
N VAL A 469 -53.99 6.01 32.50
CA VAL A 469 -54.43 7.20 31.70
C VAL A 469 -55.42 6.83 30.58
N ALA A 470 -55.59 5.54 30.28
CA ALA A 470 -56.53 5.02 29.29
C ALA A 470 -58.02 5.07 29.71
N LEU A 471 -58.40 5.95 30.65
CA LEU A 471 -59.70 5.93 31.33
C LEU A 471 -60.36 7.31 31.53
N TRP A 472 -59.84 8.38 30.90
CA TRP A 472 -60.41 9.74 31.01
C TRP A 472 -60.73 10.42 29.66
N LEU A 473 -60.25 9.89 28.53
CA LEU A 473 -60.64 10.34 27.18
C LEU A 473 -61.76 9.50 26.55
N MET A 474 -62.47 8.70 27.37
CA MET A 474 -63.75 8.10 27.01
C MET A 474 -64.87 8.71 27.85
N PHE A 475 -66.07 8.81 27.26
CA PHE A 475 -67.35 9.31 27.81
C PHE A 475 -67.60 10.83 27.77
N SER A 476 -67.92 11.32 26.57
CA SER A 476 -69.12 12.13 26.22
C SER A 476 -69.13 12.29 24.68
N GLY A 477 -70.10 11.85 23.84
CA GLY A 477 -71.41 11.21 24.03
C GLY A 477 -72.54 12.12 23.53
N ASP A 478 -73.50 11.76 22.66
CA ASP A 478 -73.85 10.53 21.89
C ASP A 478 -74.66 10.97 20.62
N GLY A 479 -75.07 10.18 19.60
CA GLY A 479 -75.04 8.73 19.30
C GLY A 479 -75.98 8.41 18.09
N ALA A 480 -76.37 7.13 17.92
CA ALA A 480 -77.35 6.56 16.95
C ALA A 480 -76.92 6.31 15.46
N GLU A 481 -77.57 5.31 14.84
CA GLU A 481 -77.29 4.63 13.54
C GLU A 481 -78.18 5.14 12.36
N PRO A 482 -78.02 4.75 11.06
CA PRO A 482 -77.22 3.63 10.49
C PRO A 482 -76.38 3.89 9.19
N GLU A 483 -75.70 2.82 8.73
CA GLU A 483 -74.95 2.57 7.46
C GLU A 483 -75.75 2.82 6.14
N PRO A 484 -75.13 2.88 4.91
CA PRO A 484 -73.79 2.38 4.54
C PRO A 484 -72.89 3.24 3.57
N ASN A 485 -71.70 2.70 3.27
CA ASN A 485 -70.80 2.90 2.08
C ASN A 485 -69.64 3.95 2.11
N SER A 486 -68.42 3.40 2.21
CA SER A 486 -67.15 3.81 1.55
C SER A 486 -66.44 5.14 1.91
N PRO A 487 -65.09 5.21 1.81
CA PRO A 487 -64.28 6.22 2.52
C PRO A 487 -63.78 7.41 1.68
N PRO A 488 -63.43 8.54 2.32
CA PRO A 488 -62.64 9.62 1.73
C PRO A 488 -61.12 9.40 1.85
N SER A 489 -60.35 10.03 0.96
CA SER A 489 -58.88 9.95 0.87
C SER A 489 -58.14 10.68 2.01
N PRO A 490 -56.87 10.32 2.30
CA PRO A 490 -55.99 11.10 3.18
C PRO A 490 -55.64 12.50 2.59
N PRO A 491 -55.21 13.46 3.43
CA PRO A 491 -54.96 14.84 3.02
C PRO A 491 -53.69 15.02 2.17
N VAL A 492 -53.67 16.11 1.41
CA VAL A 492 -52.58 16.53 0.52
C VAL A 492 -51.36 17.00 1.33
N VAL A 493 -50.16 16.65 0.85
CA VAL A 493 -48.88 17.18 1.31
C VAL A 493 -48.55 18.42 0.47
N GLU A 494 -48.05 19.49 1.10
CA GLU A 494 -47.60 20.70 0.37
C GLU A 494 -46.32 20.39 -0.43
N GLU A 495 -46.30 20.75 -1.71
CA GLU A 495 -45.21 20.43 -2.65
C GLU A 495 -44.04 21.43 -2.50
N ASP A 496 -42.81 20.90 -2.50
CA ASP A 496 -41.56 21.67 -2.49
C ASP A 496 -41.36 22.35 -3.87
N PRO A 497 -40.78 23.57 -3.97
CA PRO A 497 -40.89 24.37 -5.18
C PRO A 497 -39.92 23.91 -6.29
N ALA A 498 -40.52 23.42 -7.37
CA ALA A 498 -39.92 23.10 -8.67
C ALA A 498 -38.94 21.90 -8.70
N GLU A 499 -39.43 20.78 -9.23
CA GLU A 499 -38.58 19.74 -9.84
C GLU A 499 -37.83 20.36 -11.05
N GLU A 500 -36.54 20.64 -10.88
CA GLU A 500 -35.65 20.99 -11.99
C GLU A 500 -35.47 19.74 -12.87
N SER A 501 -35.69 19.88 -14.18
CA SER A 501 -35.76 18.73 -15.10
C SER A 501 -34.47 17.90 -15.12
N LEU A 502 -34.59 16.59 -14.91
CA LEU A 502 -33.48 15.62 -14.96
C LEU A 502 -32.82 15.51 -16.36
N GLU A 503 -33.49 15.96 -17.43
CA GLU A 503 -32.90 15.99 -18.77
C GLU A 503 -31.73 16.97 -18.84
N PRO A 504 -30.54 16.55 -19.31
CA PRO A 504 -29.37 17.43 -19.39
C PRO A 504 -29.59 18.55 -20.41
N LEU A 505 -29.09 19.75 -20.09
CA LEU A 505 -29.29 20.98 -20.88
C LEU A 505 -28.73 20.92 -22.32
N SER A 506 -27.96 19.89 -22.63
CA SER A 506 -27.48 19.53 -23.98
C SER A 506 -27.11 18.03 -23.98
N PRO A 507 -27.24 17.32 -25.12
CA PRO A 507 -26.88 15.91 -25.22
C PRO A 507 -25.40 15.71 -24.87
N ILE A 508 -25.13 14.84 -23.89
CA ILE A 508 -23.78 14.59 -23.36
C ILE A 508 -23.03 13.69 -24.34
N ALA A 509 -22.00 14.23 -24.98
CA ALA A 509 -21.08 13.51 -25.85
C ALA A 509 -19.75 13.29 -25.12
N GLY A 510 -19.42 12.02 -24.81
CA GLY A 510 -18.27 11.64 -24.00
C GLY A 510 -18.66 11.20 -22.58
N SER A 511 -17.70 11.16 -21.67
CA SER A 511 -17.91 10.72 -20.27
C SER A 511 -17.61 11.80 -19.22
N THR A 512 -17.50 13.06 -19.65
CA THR A 512 -17.38 14.22 -18.75
C THR A 512 -18.71 14.94 -18.65
N ILE A 513 -19.18 15.15 -17.42
CA ILE A 513 -20.38 15.88 -17.05
C ILE A 513 -19.96 17.24 -16.52
N THR A 514 -20.41 18.34 -17.12
CA THR A 514 -20.05 19.70 -16.66
C THR A 514 -21.17 20.33 -15.83
N VAL A 515 -20.80 21.05 -14.76
CA VAL A 515 -21.74 21.65 -13.80
C VAL A 515 -21.49 23.15 -13.65
N GLY A 516 -22.52 23.97 -13.85
CA GLY A 516 -22.49 25.42 -13.57
C GLY A 516 -23.23 26.31 -14.59
N PRO A 517 -22.87 27.61 -14.68
CA PRO A 517 -23.56 28.59 -15.53
C PRO A 517 -23.58 28.28 -17.04
N SER A 518 -22.67 27.42 -17.53
CA SER A 518 -22.63 26.96 -18.92
C SER A 518 -22.47 25.43 -19.05
N GLY A 519 -22.72 24.69 -17.97
CA GLY A 519 -22.56 23.23 -17.94
C GLY A 519 -23.79 22.46 -18.43
N ASN A 520 -23.68 21.13 -18.52
CA ASN A 520 -24.78 20.21 -18.79
C ASN A 520 -25.85 20.27 -17.68
N PHE A 521 -25.44 20.53 -16.43
CA PHE A 521 -26.30 20.67 -15.26
C PHE A 521 -26.04 21.99 -14.53
N ARG A 522 -27.03 22.45 -13.76
CA ARG A 522 -26.93 23.65 -12.91
C ARG A 522 -26.35 23.36 -11.53
N SER A 523 -26.80 22.27 -10.93
CA SER A 523 -26.41 21.81 -9.59
C SER A 523 -25.54 20.55 -9.66
N VAL A 524 -24.72 20.36 -8.64
CA VAL A 524 -23.90 19.15 -8.47
C VAL A 524 -24.81 17.96 -8.09
N ARG A 525 -25.87 18.21 -7.32
CA ARG A 525 -26.88 17.22 -6.94
C ARG A 525 -27.62 16.61 -8.14
N THR A 526 -28.07 17.41 -9.11
CA THR A 526 -28.75 16.86 -10.30
C THR A 526 -27.78 16.08 -11.20
N ALA A 527 -26.52 16.52 -11.29
CA ALA A 527 -25.48 15.73 -11.97
C ALA A 527 -25.23 14.36 -11.28
N LEU A 528 -25.20 14.31 -9.95
CA LEU A 528 -25.07 13.06 -9.19
C LEU A 528 -26.29 12.13 -9.38
N LEU A 529 -27.51 12.68 -9.45
CA LEU A 529 -28.71 11.89 -9.75
C LEU A 529 -28.65 11.28 -11.16
N TYR A 530 -28.25 12.06 -12.17
CA TYR A 530 -28.05 11.55 -13.53
C TYR A 530 -27.01 10.41 -13.60
N VAL A 531 -25.91 10.51 -12.82
CA VAL A 531 -24.89 9.44 -12.71
C VAL A 531 -25.47 8.18 -12.09
N LEU A 532 -26.34 8.29 -11.09
CA LEU A 532 -27.01 7.16 -10.41
C LEU A 532 -28.05 6.47 -11.30
N GLU A 533 -28.65 7.20 -12.25
CA GLU A 533 -29.57 6.64 -13.26
C GLU A 533 -28.87 5.93 -14.42
N GLN A 534 -27.56 6.14 -14.62
CA GLN A 534 -26.80 5.42 -15.65
C GLN A 534 -26.56 3.96 -15.25
N ASP A 535 -26.65 3.06 -16.24
CA ASP A 535 -26.30 1.65 -16.06
C ASP A 535 -24.82 1.50 -15.64
N PRO A 536 -24.52 1.04 -14.40
CA PRO A 536 -23.15 0.97 -13.90
C PRO A 536 -22.25 -0.01 -14.67
N SER A 537 -22.83 -0.92 -15.47
CA SER A 537 -22.08 -1.83 -16.34
C SER A 537 -21.70 -1.22 -17.70
N LYS A 538 -22.31 -0.09 -18.07
CA LYS A 538 -22.07 0.63 -19.34
C LYS A 538 -21.38 1.98 -19.16
N ALA A 539 -21.37 2.51 -17.93
CA ALA A 539 -20.66 3.72 -17.55
C ALA A 539 -19.14 3.60 -17.74
N ARG A 540 -18.63 4.04 -18.89
CA ARG A 540 -17.20 4.43 -19.01
C ARG A 540 -16.90 5.53 -18.00
N PHE A 541 -15.69 5.53 -17.42
CA PHE A 541 -15.20 6.45 -16.38
C PHE A 541 -15.86 7.84 -16.45
N GLN A 542 -16.72 8.14 -15.47
CA GLN A 542 -17.47 9.39 -15.42
C GLN A 542 -16.70 10.44 -14.60
N LYS A 543 -16.56 11.63 -15.16
CA LYS A 543 -15.92 12.79 -14.51
C LYS A 543 -16.95 13.90 -14.37
N ILE A 544 -17.26 14.33 -13.15
CA ILE A 544 -18.09 15.52 -12.88
C ILE A 544 -17.16 16.71 -12.69
N GLU A 545 -17.25 17.70 -13.58
CA GLU A 545 -16.36 18.87 -13.62
C GLU A 545 -17.14 20.16 -13.29
N LEU A 546 -16.79 20.78 -12.16
CA LEU A 546 -17.43 21.97 -11.62
C LEU A 546 -16.77 23.24 -12.16
N ALA A 547 -17.58 24.16 -12.68
CA ALA A 547 -17.10 25.39 -13.30
C ALA A 547 -16.26 26.26 -12.33
N ALA A 548 -15.13 26.78 -12.84
CA ALA A 548 -14.15 27.55 -12.08
C ALA A 548 -14.75 28.74 -11.31
N GLY A 549 -14.31 28.91 -10.06
CA GLY A 549 -14.68 30.01 -9.17
C GLY A 549 -16.15 30.10 -8.77
N GLN A 550 -16.98 29.11 -9.14
CA GLN A 550 -18.39 29.08 -8.73
C GLN A 550 -18.51 28.70 -7.25
N THR A 551 -19.61 29.12 -6.62
CA THR A 551 -20.01 28.67 -5.27
C THR A 551 -21.35 27.96 -5.37
N PHE A 552 -21.39 26.71 -4.90
CA PHE A 552 -22.57 25.85 -4.88
C PHE A 552 -23.05 25.73 -3.43
N GLU A 553 -24.23 26.27 -3.12
CA GLU A 553 -24.87 26.11 -1.80
C GLU A 553 -25.71 24.81 -1.81
N GLU A 554 -25.02 23.67 -1.67
CA GLU A 554 -25.56 22.33 -1.88
C GLU A 554 -25.05 21.32 -0.84
N HIS A 555 -25.87 20.30 -0.58
CA HIS A 555 -25.51 19.16 0.25
C HIS A 555 -25.47 17.89 -0.62
N LEU A 556 -24.28 17.30 -0.73
CA LEU A 556 -24.00 16.18 -1.61
C LEU A 556 -24.06 14.86 -0.81
N ALA A 557 -24.86 13.92 -1.26
CA ALA A 557 -25.01 12.60 -0.63
C ALA A 557 -24.80 11.49 -1.66
N ILE A 558 -23.89 10.56 -1.36
CA ILE A 558 -23.47 9.47 -2.23
C ILE A 558 -23.48 8.21 -1.36
N ASP A 559 -24.52 7.38 -1.51
CA ASP A 559 -24.78 6.20 -0.69
C ASP A 559 -24.95 4.96 -1.59
N ASN A 560 -24.02 4.00 -1.44
CA ASN A 560 -24.00 2.73 -2.17
C ASN A 560 -24.51 1.55 -1.33
N SER A 561 -25.09 1.79 -0.15
CA SER A 561 -25.61 0.74 0.74
C SER A 561 -27.04 0.26 0.40
N GLY A 562 -27.68 0.85 -0.62
CA GLY A 562 -29.08 0.60 -0.98
C GLY A 562 -29.30 -0.09 -2.34
N LEU A 563 -30.54 -0.05 -2.81
CA LEU A 563 -30.95 -0.52 -4.15
C LEU A 563 -30.67 0.57 -5.20
N GLY A 564 -29.39 0.80 -5.45
CA GLY A 564 -28.84 1.78 -6.37
C GLY A 564 -27.35 1.93 -6.08
N GLN A 565 -26.51 1.97 -7.11
CA GLN A 565 -25.06 2.04 -6.93
C GLN A 565 -24.47 3.04 -7.92
N PHE A 566 -23.80 4.06 -7.39
CA PHE A 566 -22.90 4.91 -8.17
C PHE A 566 -21.79 4.04 -8.78
N PRO A 567 -21.35 4.32 -10.02
CA PRO A 567 -20.27 3.58 -10.66
C PRO A 567 -19.00 3.65 -9.82
N ARG A 568 -18.25 2.56 -9.72
CA ARG A 568 -16.95 2.55 -9.02
C ARG A 568 -15.93 3.41 -9.77
N GLY A 569 -15.10 4.14 -9.04
CA GLY A 569 -13.96 4.84 -9.64
C GLY A 569 -14.27 6.14 -10.40
N PHE A 570 -15.40 6.80 -10.14
CA PHE A 570 -15.73 8.10 -10.76
C PHE A 570 -15.02 9.28 -10.06
N GLU A 571 -14.93 10.43 -10.75
CA GLU A 571 -14.30 11.65 -10.22
C GLU A 571 -15.30 12.80 -10.09
N ILE A 572 -15.14 13.62 -9.05
CA ILE A 572 -15.74 14.95 -8.89
C ILE A 572 -14.60 15.95 -8.73
N THR A 573 -14.49 16.92 -9.64
CA THR A 573 -13.34 17.84 -9.71
C THR A 573 -13.72 19.26 -10.10
N GLY A 574 -12.78 20.19 -9.94
CA GLY A 574 -12.86 21.57 -10.40
C GLY A 574 -11.53 22.07 -10.97
N ASP A 575 -11.53 23.33 -11.42
CA ASP A 575 -10.32 24.01 -11.90
C ASP A 575 -9.28 24.18 -10.77
N GLU A 576 -8.02 23.84 -11.04
CA GLU A 576 -6.95 23.89 -10.04
C GLU A 576 -6.55 25.33 -9.64
N SER A 577 -6.59 26.27 -10.59
CA SER A 577 -6.16 27.66 -10.39
C SER A 577 -7.23 28.53 -9.71
N ASN A 578 -8.49 28.17 -9.88
CA ASN A 578 -9.66 28.90 -9.42
C ASN A 578 -10.73 27.90 -8.91
N ARG A 579 -10.36 27.15 -7.87
CA ARG A 579 -11.14 26.05 -7.28
C ARG A 579 -12.57 26.48 -6.92
N PRO A 580 -13.62 25.76 -7.39
CA PRO A 580 -14.99 26.03 -6.97
C PRO A 580 -15.22 25.67 -5.50
N VAL A 581 -16.22 26.33 -4.91
CA VAL A 581 -16.56 26.26 -3.49
C VAL A 581 -17.87 25.50 -3.29
N ILE A 582 -17.89 24.47 -2.45
CA ILE A 582 -19.10 23.88 -1.90
C ILE A 582 -19.36 24.53 -0.53
N THR A 583 -20.59 24.96 -0.28
CA THR A 583 -21.02 25.48 1.02
C THR A 583 -22.47 25.07 1.32
N GLY A 584 -22.95 25.34 2.52
CA GLY A 584 -24.22 24.82 3.04
C GLY A 584 -24.34 25.10 4.54
N LYS A 585 -25.38 24.57 5.20
CA LYS A 585 -25.66 24.82 6.62
C LYS A 585 -26.29 23.61 7.30
N ASN A 586 -26.09 23.46 8.61
CA ASN A 586 -26.76 22.50 9.49
C ASN A 586 -26.46 21.00 9.28
N SER A 587 -25.96 20.58 8.11
CA SER A 587 -25.55 19.20 7.80
C SER A 587 -24.22 19.16 7.03
N SER A 588 -23.67 17.97 6.78
CA SER A 588 -22.41 17.80 6.05
C SER A 588 -22.55 18.25 4.59
N LEU A 589 -21.50 18.85 4.03
CA LEU A 589 -21.47 19.32 2.64
C LEU A 589 -21.28 18.15 1.66
N LEU A 590 -20.49 17.16 2.05
CA LEU A 590 -20.38 15.88 1.35
C LEU A 590 -20.58 14.73 2.35
N SER A 591 -21.43 13.77 1.99
CA SER A 591 -21.71 12.56 2.78
C SER A 591 -21.51 11.32 1.91
N LEU A 592 -20.55 10.47 2.28
CA LEU A 592 -20.21 9.24 1.59
C LEU A 592 -20.55 8.03 2.46
N LYS A 593 -21.22 7.03 1.87
CA LYS A 593 -21.49 5.73 2.51
C LYS A 593 -21.21 4.57 1.56
N SER A 594 -20.23 3.75 1.92
CA SER A 594 -19.75 2.58 1.15
C SER A 594 -19.35 2.88 -0.31
N VAL A 595 -18.71 4.03 -0.55
CA VAL A 595 -18.34 4.49 -1.90
C VAL A 595 -16.90 4.10 -2.23
N GLU A 596 -16.72 3.30 -3.29
CA GLU A 596 -15.41 2.77 -3.70
C GLU A 596 -14.81 3.53 -4.90
N GLY A 597 -13.54 3.93 -4.76
CA GLY A 597 -12.73 4.54 -5.80
C GLY A 597 -13.07 5.99 -6.15
N LEU A 598 -13.97 6.65 -5.42
CA LEU A 598 -14.34 8.05 -5.68
C LEU A 598 -13.13 8.97 -5.51
N THR A 599 -12.78 9.71 -6.56
CA THR A 599 -11.81 10.81 -6.45
C THR A 599 -12.56 12.13 -6.29
N VAL A 600 -12.23 12.89 -5.25
CA VAL A 600 -12.67 14.29 -5.08
C VAL A 600 -11.44 15.18 -5.16
N SER A 601 -11.33 16.00 -6.20
CA SER A 601 -10.12 16.78 -6.48
C SER A 601 -10.38 18.27 -6.71
N ASN A 602 -9.41 19.12 -6.38
CA ASN A 602 -9.45 20.58 -6.67
C ASN A 602 -10.70 21.35 -6.15
N LEU A 603 -11.32 20.93 -5.05
CA LEU A 603 -12.47 21.63 -4.45
C LEU A 603 -12.11 22.42 -3.19
N VAL A 604 -12.91 23.44 -2.88
CA VAL A 604 -12.95 24.09 -1.57
C VAL A 604 -14.27 23.77 -0.86
N PHE A 605 -14.22 23.32 0.38
CA PHE A 605 -15.39 23.16 1.25
C PHE A 605 -15.40 24.28 2.30
N ASP A 606 -16.42 25.13 2.28
CA ASP A 606 -16.63 26.20 3.25
C ASP A 606 -17.61 25.74 4.33
N ALA A 607 -17.05 25.18 5.42
CA ALA A 607 -17.76 24.41 6.43
C ALA A 607 -18.41 25.27 7.55
N ALA A 608 -18.62 26.56 7.27
CA ALA A 608 -19.19 27.51 8.22
C ALA A 608 -20.61 27.10 8.65
N ASN A 609 -20.78 26.77 9.94
CA ASN A 609 -22.04 26.29 10.54
C ASN A 609 -22.46 24.85 10.12
N CYS A 610 -21.51 24.01 9.69
CA CYS A 610 -21.73 22.59 9.46
C CYS A 610 -21.17 21.72 10.62
N PRO A 611 -21.81 20.58 10.97
CA PRO A 611 -21.33 19.66 12.02
C PRO A 611 -20.07 18.88 11.60
N SER A 612 -19.86 18.77 10.29
CA SER A 612 -18.67 18.26 9.58
C SER A 612 -18.68 18.84 8.17
N ALA A 613 -17.54 19.04 7.53
CA ALA A 613 -17.51 19.41 6.10
C ALA A 613 -17.79 18.18 5.24
N ILE A 614 -17.04 17.10 5.48
CA ILE A 614 -17.15 15.82 4.81
C ILE A 614 -17.44 14.74 5.86
N SER A 615 -18.37 13.83 5.58
CA SER A 615 -18.67 12.65 6.39
C SER A 615 -18.46 11.40 5.55
N ILE A 616 -17.76 10.39 6.09
CA ILE A 616 -17.40 9.15 5.40
C ILE A 616 -17.73 7.96 6.28
N SER A 617 -18.36 6.93 5.72
CA SER A 617 -18.80 5.73 6.46
C SER A 617 -18.70 4.46 5.61
N GLY A 618 -18.39 3.34 6.24
CA GLY A 618 -18.33 2.03 5.59
C GLY A 618 -17.15 1.83 4.62
N TYR A 619 -17.31 0.85 3.71
CA TYR A 619 -16.26 0.43 2.78
C TYR A 619 -15.94 1.53 1.76
N SER A 620 -14.80 2.19 1.93
CA SER A 620 -14.43 3.38 1.16
C SER A 620 -13.17 3.17 0.31
N THR A 621 -12.83 1.91 0.03
CA THR A 621 -11.64 1.45 -0.70
C THR A 621 -11.29 2.32 -1.91
N GLY A 622 -10.06 2.84 -1.94
CA GLY A 622 -9.53 3.69 -3.02
C GLY A 622 -10.09 5.12 -3.08
N THR A 623 -11.04 5.50 -2.23
CA THR A 623 -11.57 6.87 -2.21
C THR A 623 -10.49 7.86 -1.79
N THR A 624 -10.33 8.91 -2.60
CA THR A 624 -9.18 9.82 -2.57
C THR A 624 -9.63 11.28 -2.61
N PHE A 625 -9.19 12.06 -1.63
CA PHE A 625 -9.29 13.52 -1.63
C PHE A 625 -7.94 14.09 -2.04
N ARG A 626 -7.87 14.86 -3.14
CA ARG A 626 -6.62 15.41 -3.69
C ARG A 626 -6.73 16.92 -3.90
N ASN A 627 -5.79 17.68 -3.33
CA ASN A 627 -5.79 19.15 -3.45
C ASN A 627 -7.14 19.79 -3.00
N VAL A 628 -7.78 19.20 -1.99
CA VAL A 628 -9.03 19.71 -1.39
C VAL A 628 -8.69 20.65 -0.24
N ALA A 629 -9.30 21.83 -0.20
CA ALA A 629 -9.23 22.74 0.94
C ALA A 629 -10.54 22.69 1.74
N ILE A 630 -10.46 22.69 3.06
CA ILE A 630 -11.61 22.76 3.97
C ILE A 630 -11.37 23.92 4.94
N ARG A 631 -12.20 24.96 4.83
CA ARG A 631 -12.06 26.21 5.60
C ARG A 631 -13.28 26.49 6.48
N ASN A 632 -13.12 27.46 7.38
CA ASN A 632 -14.17 27.89 8.34
C ASN A 632 -14.75 26.73 9.17
N ILE A 633 -13.92 25.74 9.51
CA ILE A 633 -14.37 24.52 10.19
C ILE A 633 -14.90 24.86 11.58
N GLY A 634 -16.22 24.77 11.77
CA GLY A 634 -16.90 25.08 13.04
C GLY A 634 -17.01 23.92 14.04
N GLN A 635 -16.80 22.67 13.60
CA GLN A 635 -16.74 21.48 14.47
C GLN A 635 -15.70 20.48 13.94
N ARG A 636 -15.91 19.99 12.70
CA ARG A 636 -15.09 18.95 12.08
C ARG A 636 -14.81 19.20 10.60
N GLY A 637 -13.59 18.92 10.15
CA GLY A 637 -13.27 18.91 8.72
C GLY A 637 -13.82 17.65 8.08
N ILE A 638 -13.08 16.55 8.20
CA ILE A 638 -13.53 15.21 7.81
C ILE A 638 -13.94 14.42 9.05
N GLN A 639 -15.12 13.81 9.00
CA GLN A 639 -15.67 12.91 10.01
C GLN A 639 -15.73 11.50 9.43
N CYS A 640 -14.99 10.57 10.02
CA CYS A 640 -14.88 9.17 9.62
C CYS A 640 -15.61 8.25 10.61
N PHE A 641 -16.38 7.31 10.06
CA PHE A 641 -17.06 6.25 10.81
C PHE A 641 -16.66 4.86 10.30
N GLY A 642 -15.76 4.16 11.00
CA GLY A 642 -15.38 2.78 10.66
C GLY A 642 -14.82 2.63 9.24
N VAL A 643 -14.01 3.59 8.80
CA VAL A 643 -13.63 3.75 7.39
C VAL A 643 -12.58 2.71 6.98
N SER A 644 -12.99 1.72 6.19
CA SER A 644 -12.09 0.65 5.72
C SER A 644 -11.67 0.90 4.27
N GLY A 645 -10.37 1.06 4.06
CA GLY A 645 -9.71 0.84 2.77
C GLY A 645 -9.11 -0.57 2.67
N LEU A 646 -8.23 -0.76 1.70
CA LEU A 646 -7.34 -1.93 1.55
C LEU A 646 -5.88 -1.46 1.41
N ALA A 647 -4.88 -2.26 1.78
CA ALA A 647 -3.47 -1.87 1.72
C ALA A 647 -3.01 -1.36 0.33
N GLN A 648 -3.61 -1.89 -0.74
CA GLN A 648 -3.33 -1.53 -2.14
C GLN A 648 -4.29 -0.48 -2.70
N GLN A 649 -5.34 -0.10 -1.96
CA GLN A 649 -6.33 0.92 -2.30
C GLN A 649 -6.79 1.64 -1.00
N PRO A 650 -5.88 2.40 -0.36
CA PRO A 650 -6.13 3.05 0.91
C PRO A 650 -7.11 4.22 0.77
N VAL A 651 -7.78 4.59 1.86
CA VAL A 651 -8.54 5.84 1.89
C VAL A 651 -7.57 6.99 2.09
N THR A 652 -7.53 7.90 1.12
CA THR A 652 -6.40 8.81 0.95
C THR A 652 -6.80 10.27 1.05
N CYS A 653 -6.09 11.05 1.87
CA CYS A 653 -6.11 12.50 1.85
C CYS A 653 -4.72 12.99 1.40
N GLU A 654 -4.64 13.57 0.21
CA GLU A 654 -3.39 13.96 -0.44
C GLU A 654 -3.37 15.47 -0.75
N ASN A 655 -2.33 16.17 -0.32
CA ASN A 655 -2.16 17.62 -0.52
C ASN A 655 -3.38 18.46 -0.06
N CYS A 656 -4.11 18.00 0.97
CA CYS A 656 -5.33 18.66 1.45
C CYS A 656 -5.03 19.71 2.52
N GLN A 657 -5.77 20.82 2.54
CA GLN A 657 -5.60 21.92 3.49
C GLN A 657 -6.82 22.03 4.43
N PHE A 658 -6.58 22.24 5.71
CA PHE A 658 -7.59 22.31 6.77
C PHE A 658 -7.39 23.57 7.60
N GLU A 659 -8.41 24.43 7.67
CA GLU A 659 -8.33 25.75 8.32
C GLU A 659 -9.44 25.96 9.36
N SER A 660 -9.05 26.39 10.56
CA SER A 660 -9.98 26.92 11.56
C SER A 660 -9.32 27.94 12.48
N ASP A 661 -10.07 29.00 12.82
CA ASP A 661 -9.72 29.98 13.83
C ASP A 661 -10.61 29.84 15.10
N GLN A 662 -11.23 28.66 15.30
CA GLN A 662 -12.17 28.38 16.41
C GLN A 662 -11.79 27.13 17.19
N GLN A 663 -12.10 27.09 18.49
CA GLN A 663 -11.93 25.90 19.33
C GLN A 663 -13.19 25.63 20.20
N PRO A 664 -13.49 24.36 20.53
CA PRO A 664 -12.78 23.14 20.14
C PRO A 664 -13.21 22.64 18.74
N VAL A 665 -12.24 22.43 17.86
CA VAL A 665 -12.44 21.96 16.47
C VAL A 665 -11.45 20.83 16.16
N VAL A 666 -11.86 19.86 15.34
CA VAL A 666 -11.03 18.72 14.93
C VAL A 666 -10.91 18.67 13.40
N ALA A 667 -9.72 18.59 12.83
CA ALA A 667 -9.60 18.62 11.36
C ALA A 667 -10.00 17.28 10.72
N ILE A 668 -9.54 16.15 11.27
CA ILE A 668 -9.96 14.80 10.89
C ILE A 668 -10.27 13.99 12.16
N GLN A 669 -11.48 13.45 12.27
CA GLN A 669 -11.92 12.63 13.41
C GLN A 669 -12.34 11.22 12.96
N PHE A 670 -11.78 10.19 13.59
CA PHE A 670 -12.19 8.79 13.43
C PHE A 670 -12.93 8.34 14.71
N THR A 671 -14.02 7.60 14.53
CA THR A 671 -14.98 7.17 15.57
C THR A 671 -15.79 5.96 15.10
N SER A 672 -15.84 4.90 15.90
CA SER A 672 -16.55 3.67 15.57
C SER A 672 -18.04 3.92 15.30
N GLU A 673 -18.59 3.35 14.24
CA GLU A 673 -20.03 3.39 13.98
C GLU A 673 -20.81 2.61 15.05
N SER A 674 -21.94 3.16 15.51
CA SER A 674 -22.76 2.60 16.60
C SER A 674 -23.92 1.71 16.11
N SER A 675 -23.90 1.26 14.86
CA SER A 675 -24.95 0.45 14.24
C SER A 675 -24.75 -1.05 14.50
N ILE A 676 -25.84 -1.82 14.43
CA ILE A 676 -25.83 -3.27 14.73
C ILE A 676 -25.19 -4.09 13.59
N GLU A 677 -25.00 -3.49 12.41
CA GLU A 677 -24.39 -4.11 11.23
C GLU A 677 -22.84 -4.12 11.29
N ALA A 678 -22.25 -3.51 12.32
CA ALA A 678 -20.82 -3.21 12.47
C ALA A 678 -19.89 -4.42 12.70
N SER A 679 -19.94 -5.39 11.78
CA SER A 679 -19.05 -6.58 11.74
C SER A 679 -17.57 -6.23 11.49
N PHE A 680 -17.30 -4.98 11.08
CA PHE A 680 -15.98 -4.45 10.72
C PHE A 680 -15.77 -3.03 11.28
N SER A 681 -16.04 -2.82 12.59
CA SER A 681 -16.07 -1.50 13.24
C SER A 681 -14.70 -0.80 13.45
N SER A 682 -13.82 -0.84 12.45
CA SER A 682 -12.40 -0.45 12.60
C SER A 682 -11.86 0.23 11.35
N THR A 683 -11.21 1.36 11.54
CA THR A 683 -10.53 2.10 10.46
C THR A 683 -9.33 1.31 9.95
N ARG A 684 -9.26 1.10 8.63
CA ARG A 684 -8.18 0.34 7.96
C ARG A 684 -7.55 1.08 6.80
N HIS A 685 -6.23 0.98 6.67
CA HIS A 685 -5.45 1.40 5.50
C HIS A 685 -5.78 2.83 5.09
N VAL A 686 -5.40 3.79 5.95
CA VAL A 686 -5.65 5.22 5.74
C VAL A 686 -4.34 5.95 5.55
N GLN A 687 -4.28 6.80 4.53
CA GLN A 687 -3.08 7.58 4.20
C GLN A 687 -3.40 9.07 4.18
N ILE A 688 -2.71 9.83 5.03
CA ILE A 688 -2.81 11.29 5.14
C ILE A 688 -1.44 11.84 4.72
N ARG A 689 -1.35 12.36 3.50
CA ARG A 689 -0.10 12.69 2.81
C ARG A 689 -0.05 14.16 2.42
N GLN A 690 1.07 14.82 2.73
CA GLN A 690 1.33 16.22 2.34
C GLN A 690 0.27 17.25 2.80
N CYS A 691 -0.57 16.89 3.78
CA CYS A 691 -1.68 17.72 4.23
C CYS A 691 -1.24 18.87 5.16
N ARG A 692 -1.98 19.98 5.12
CA ARG A 692 -1.71 21.20 5.88
C ARG A 692 -2.83 21.46 6.90
N PHE A 693 -2.52 21.41 8.18
CA PHE A 693 -3.43 21.69 9.29
C PHE A 693 -3.08 23.06 9.88
N LEU A 694 -3.84 24.09 9.50
CA LEU A 694 -3.49 25.50 9.67
C LEU A 694 -4.48 26.21 10.60
N GLY A 695 -4.13 26.37 11.88
CA GLY A 695 -4.92 27.18 12.81
C GLY A 695 -5.19 26.52 14.15
N GLN A 696 -6.23 27.00 14.85
CA GLN A 696 -6.54 26.55 16.20
C GLN A 696 -7.42 25.30 16.16
N PHE A 697 -6.84 24.14 16.47
CA PHE A 697 -7.57 22.88 16.62
C PHE A 697 -7.45 22.37 18.07
N ASP A 698 -8.44 21.64 18.59
CA ASP A 698 -8.25 20.75 19.77
C ASP A 698 -7.31 19.60 19.38
N SER A 699 -7.62 18.99 18.23
CA SER A 699 -6.90 17.87 17.64
C SER A 699 -6.81 18.05 16.13
N GLY A 700 -5.62 18.00 15.54
CA GLY A 700 -5.48 17.96 14.08
C GLY A 700 -6.08 16.67 13.53
N ILE A 701 -5.48 15.55 13.91
CA ILE A 701 -6.05 14.20 13.70
C ILE A 701 -6.44 13.63 15.07
N GLN A 702 -7.67 13.15 15.20
CA GLN A 702 -8.16 12.45 16.40
C GLN A 702 -8.68 11.06 16.05
N LEU A 703 -8.18 10.03 16.75
CA LEU A 703 -8.63 8.65 16.61
C LEU A 703 -9.29 8.14 17.89
N ASN A 704 -10.58 7.82 17.82
CA ASN A 704 -11.39 7.32 18.93
C ASN A 704 -11.83 5.85 18.72
N GLU A 705 -11.27 5.15 17.72
CA GLU A 705 -11.65 3.78 17.31
C GLU A 705 -10.44 2.88 17.07
N ASP A 706 -10.69 1.59 16.83
CA ASP A 706 -9.71 0.62 16.36
C ASP A 706 -8.99 1.12 15.11
N LEU A 707 -7.68 0.88 15.02
CA LEU A 707 -6.86 1.28 13.88
C LEU A 707 -6.00 0.12 13.36
N GLU A 708 -6.00 -0.08 12.04
CA GLU A 708 -5.14 -1.01 11.32
C GLU A 708 -4.50 -0.27 10.14
N ASP A 709 -3.17 -0.07 10.17
CA ASP A 709 -2.40 0.68 9.17
C ASP A 709 -2.86 2.15 8.90
N LEU A 710 -2.34 3.08 9.70
CA LEU A 710 -2.37 4.53 9.42
C LEU A 710 -1.01 5.03 8.96
N ILE A 711 -0.95 5.75 7.84
CA ILE A 711 0.23 6.53 7.46
C ILE A 711 -0.11 8.03 7.54
N VAL A 712 0.61 8.79 8.37
CA VAL A 712 0.60 10.25 8.38
C VAL A 712 1.98 10.74 7.96
N GLU A 713 2.10 11.22 6.73
CA GLU A 713 3.41 11.58 6.16
C GLU A 713 3.45 12.94 5.46
N ARG A 714 4.63 13.59 5.54
CA ARG A 714 4.92 14.86 4.86
C ARG A 714 3.95 16.02 5.23
N CYS A 715 3.14 15.86 6.28
CA CYS A 715 2.13 16.82 6.70
C CYS A 715 2.71 17.96 7.55
N ILE A 716 1.98 19.07 7.63
CA ILE A 716 2.34 20.25 8.41
C ILE A 716 1.20 20.54 9.39
N PHE A 717 1.53 20.66 10.67
CA PHE A 717 0.61 21.06 11.73
C PHE A 717 1.08 22.38 12.33
N GLN A 718 0.23 23.42 12.30
CA GLN A 718 0.49 24.73 12.88
C GLN A 718 -0.59 25.09 13.92
N ASN A 719 -0.17 25.49 15.12
CA ASN A 719 -1.01 26.07 16.20
C ASN A 719 -2.08 25.14 16.81
N ALA A 720 -2.01 23.81 16.61
CA ALA A 720 -2.95 22.87 17.21
C ALA A 720 -2.68 22.62 18.71
N GLN A 721 -3.73 22.46 19.52
CA GLN A 721 -3.58 22.07 20.92
C GLN A 721 -3.03 20.64 21.06
N THR A 722 -3.50 19.74 20.19
CA THR A 722 -2.91 18.43 19.92
C THR A 722 -2.79 18.28 18.40
N ALA A 723 -1.64 17.88 17.86
CA ALA A 723 -1.54 17.65 16.41
C ALA A 723 -2.10 16.27 16.01
N ILE A 724 -1.73 15.20 16.73
CA ILE A 724 -2.23 13.83 16.54
C ILE A 724 -2.60 13.22 17.90
N ARG A 725 -3.85 12.75 18.05
CA ARG A 725 -4.42 12.28 19.31
C ARG A 725 -5.05 10.88 19.18
N PHE A 726 -4.51 9.90 19.91
CA PHE A 726 -5.07 8.55 20.03
C PHE A 726 -5.85 8.44 21.34
N ALA A 727 -7.19 8.46 21.28
CA ALA A 727 -8.09 8.64 22.43
C ALA A 727 -9.14 7.52 22.62
N GLY A 728 -8.94 6.34 22.00
CA GLY A 728 -9.79 5.16 22.19
C GLY A 728 -9.75 4.59 23.62
N SER A 729 -10.88 4.11 24.14
CA SER A 729 -11.02 3.64 25.53
C SER A 729 -10.79 2.14 25.74
N GLU A 730 -11.01 1.29 24.73
CA GLU A 730 -11.16 -0.16 24.95
C GLU A 730 -10.39 -1.08 23.98
N ARG A 731 -9.81 -0.53 22.89
CA ARG A 731 -9.45 -1.32 21.69
C ARG A 731 -8.06 -1.01 21.12
N ALA A 732 -7.66 -1.63 20.01
CA ALA A 732 -6.25 -1.81 19.62
C ALA A 732 -5.77 -0.97 18.42
N ILE A 733 -4.44 -0.82 18.33
CA ILE A 733 -3.73 -0.15 17.23
C ILE A 733 -2.73 -1.15 16.60
N MET A 734 -3.01 -1.52 15.36
CA MET A 734 -2.35 -2.56 14.57
C MET A 734 -1.52 -1.95 13.42
N GLY A 735 -0.69 -0.95 13.73
CA GLY A 735 0.20 -0.28 12.77
C GLY A 735 -0.11 1.21 12.60
N ALA A 736 0.89 2.06 12.86
CA ALA A 736 0.84 3.48 12.54
C ALA A 736 2.24 4.02 12.20
N LEU A 737 2.42 4.61 11.02
CA LEU A 737 3.65 5.28 10.57
C LEU A 737 3.43 6.79 10.51
N ILE A 738 4.10 7.53 11.39
CA ILE A 738 4.06 9.00 11.42
C ILE A 738 5.44 9.50 11.01
N CYS A 739 5.62 9.96 9.77
CA CYS A 739 6.94 10.29 9.24
C CYS A 739 7.06 11.60 8.43
N ASN A 740 8.23 12.22 8.45
CA ASN A 740 8.54 13.43 7.68
C ASN A 740 7.54 14.60 7.88
N ASN A 741 6.87 14.67 9.03
CA ASN A 741 5.92 15.76 9.34
C ASN A 741 6.64 16.98 9.96
N THR A 742 5.99 18.15 9.94
CA THR A 742 6.40 19.33 10.72
C THR A 742 5.31 19.68 11.73
N PHE A 743 5.67 19.73 13.01
CA PHE A 743 4.81 20.14 14.12
C PHE A 743 5.31 21.47 14.68
N TYR A 744 4.64 22.57 14.32
CA TYR A 744 5.04 23.94 14.62
C TYR A 744 4.04 24.60 15.58
N ARG A 745 4.51 25.10 16.73
CA ARG A 745 3.67 25.76 17.75
C ARG A 745 2.45 24.95 18.20
N CYS A 746 2.57 23.63 18.17
CA CYS A 746 1.55 22.73 18.70
C CYS A 746 1.76 22.62 20.22
N ALA A 747 0.72 22.84 21.03
CA ALA A 747 0.87 22.80 22.49
C ALA A 747 1.39 21.43 22.93
N ARG A 748 0.75 20.36 22.42
CA ARG A 748 1.29 19.01 22.31
C ARG A 748 1.30 18.62 20.84
N ALA A 749 2.35 17.93 20.39
CA ALA A 749 2.32 17.37 19.04
C ALA A 749 1.60 16.01 19.00
N ILE A 750 2.12 14.97 19.65
CA ILE A 750 1.51 13.63 19.64
C ILE A 750 1.09 13.18 21.05
N VAL A 751 -0.16 12.71 21.20
CA VAL A 751 -0.75 12.26 22.47
C VAL A 751 -1.33 10.86 22.32
N ILE A 752 -0.92 9.94 23.20
CA ILE A 752 -1.50 8.60 23.34
C ILE A 752 -2.21 8.54 24.70
N GLU A 753 -3.53 8.32 24.70
CA GLU A 753 -4.30 8.20 25.93
C GLU A 753 -4.09 6.83 26.59
N SER A 754 -4.16 6.78 27.93
CA SER A 754 -3.62 5.69 28.75
C SER A 754 -4.24 4.32 28.48
N SER A 755 -5.48 4.29 28.00
CA SER A 755 -6.26 3.10 27.60
C SER A 755 -5.73 2.38 26.35
N GLN A 756 -4.87 3.02 25.55
CA GLN A 756 -4.36 2.47 24.29
C GLN A 756 -3.03 1.74 24.41
N VAL A 757 -2.21 2.07 25.42
CA VAL A 757 -0.77 1.75 25.39
C VAL A 757 -0.48 0.24 25.37
N ASP A 758 -1.17 -0.55 26.19
CA ASP A 758 -1.02 -2.01 26.25
C ASP A 758 -1.54 -2.74 24.99
N ARG A 759 -2.11 -2.01 24.02
CA ARG A 759 -2.83 -2.51 22.84
C ARG A 759 -2.25 -2.00 21.52
N ILE A 760 -1.04 -1.42 21.53
CA ILE A 760 -0.29 -1.03 20.34
C ILE A 760 0.65 -2.17 19.94
N SER A 761 0.41 -2.75 18.76
CA SER A 761 1.26 -3.82 18.19
C SER A 761 2.45 -3.25 17.41
N GLU A 762 2.23 -2.18 16.63
CA GLU A 762 3.27 -1.47 15.90
C GLU A 762 2.95 0.03 15.80
N MET A 763 3.95 0.87 16.07
CA MET A 763 3.90 2.33 15.86
C MET A 763 5.32 2.87 15.62
N SER A 764 5.49 3.71 14.60
CA SER A 764 6.80 4.21 14.16
C SER A 764 6.80 5.73 13.93
N PHE A 765 7.81 6.42 14.47
CA PHE A 765 8.01 7.86 14.32
C PHE A 765 9.36 8.14 13.63
N VAL A 766 9.36 8.75 12.43
CA VAL A 766 10.57 8.83 11.58
C VAL A 766 10.73 10.20 10.92
N GLN A 767 11.85 10.89 11.11
CA GLN A 767 12.20 12.16 10.44
C GLN A 767 11.19 13.31 10.63
N ASN A 768 10.38 13.24 11.69
CA ASN A 768 9.50 14.34 12.09
C ASN A 768 10.32 15.50 12.66
N LEU A 769 9.85 16.72 12.39
CA LEU A 769 10.43 17.98 12.88
C LEU A 769 9.44 18.65 13.83
N PHE A 770 9.88 18.94 15.05
CA PHE A 770 9.09 19.59 16.10
C PHE A 770 9.73 20.93 16.46
N VAL A 771 8.91 21.99 16.58
CA VAL A 771 9.40 23.37 16.63
C VAL A 771 8.49 24.23 17.50
N GLU A 772 9.04 24.87 18.52
CA GLU A 772 8.30 25.77 19.44
C GLU A 772 7.10 25.09 20.14
N ASN A 773 7.21 23.80 20.48
CA ASN A 773 6.15 23.01 21.12
C ASN A 773 6.36 22.93 22.66
N PRO A 774 5.55 23.60 23.51
CA PRO A 774 5.87 23.80 24.93
C PRO A 774 5.51 22.65 25.89
N ASP A 775 4.38 21.93 25.71
CA ASP A 775 3.92 20.89 26.64
C ASP A 775 4.38 19.46 26.24
N GLY A 776 5.34 19.36 25.31
CA GLY A 776 5.96 18.10 24.90
C GLY A 776 5.57 17.58 23.52
N GLU A 777 6.46 16.75 22.97
CA GLU A 777 6.46 16.37 21.55
C GLU A 777 5.74 15.03 21.30
N VAL A 778 6.03 14.01 22.11
CA VAL A 778 5.27 12.74 22.15
C VAL A 778 4.99 12.40 23.60
N THR A 779 3.72 12.26 23.97
CA THR A 779 3.29 12.21 25.38
C THR A 779 2.23 11.14 25.63
N THR A 780 2.27 10.48 26.79
CA THR A 780 1.23 9.54 27.25
C THR A 780 0.41 10.19 28.37
N ARG A 781 -0.86 9.80 28.55
CA ARG A 781 -1.70 10.28 29.68
C ARG A 781 -1.60 9.42 30.94
N SER A 782 -0.56 8.59 31.10
CA SER A 782 -0.40 7.71 32.27
C SER A 782 0.95 7.93 32.97
N PRO A 783 0.99 8.32 34.25
CA PRO A 783 2.23 8.58 34.97
C PRO A 783 3.05 7.32 35.29
N ASN A 784 2.51 6.12 35.01
CA ASN A 784 3.11 4.83 35.33
C ASN A 784 3.44 3.98 34.08
N VAL A 785 3.29 4.51 32.86
CA VAL A 785 3.48 3.74 31.61
C VAL A 785 4.44 4.46 30.67
N SER A 786 5.52 3.78 30.31
CA SER A 786 6.58 4.27 29.42
C SER A 786 6.33 3.90 27.97
N LEU A 787 6.98 4.57 27.01
CA LEU A 787 6.97 4.08 25.62
C LEU A 787 7.65 2.70 25.48
N ALA A 788 8.51 2.28 26.42
CA ALA A 788 9.09 0.93 26.45
C ALA A 788 8.10 -0.17 26.91
N ASP A 789 6.86 0.20 27.23
CA ASP A 789 5.75 -0.75 27.43
C ASP A 789 4.98 -1.03 26.12
N ILE A 790 5.07 -0.15 25.12
CA ILE A 790 4.56 -0.39 23.76
C ILE A 790 5.33 -1.53 23.10
N GLY A 791 4.63 -2.40 22.37
CA GLY A 791 5.25 -3.46 21.57
C GLY A 791 5.59 -4.75 22.33
N LYS A 792 5.32 -4.84 23.64
CA LYS A 792 5.63 -6.04 24.46
C LYS A 792 4.94 -7.33 24.02
N ASN A 793 3.92 -7.24 23.16
CA ASN A 793 3.15 -8.37 22.63
C ASN A 793 3.31 -8.57 21.10
N GLY A 794 4.24 -7.85 20.45
CA GLY A 794 4.46 -7.90 19.00
C GLY A 794 5.92 -8.18 18.60
N PRO A 795 6.24 -8.16 17.29
CA PRO A 795 7.63 -8.05 16.84
C PRO A 795 8.26 -6.75 17.41
N PRO A 796 9.60 -6.70 17.62
CA PRO A 796 10.23 -5.65 18.39
C PRO A 796 10.03 -4.26 17.76
N THR A 797 9.16 -3.46 18.36
CA THR A 797 8.96 -2.04 18.00
C THR A 797 10.31 -1.33 18.07
N ARG A 798 10.71 -0.66 16.98
CA ARG A 798 12.01 0.02 16.84
C ARG A 798 12.05 1.34 17.60
N LEU A 799 11.88 1.26 18.91
CA LEU A 799 12.15 2.34 19.85
C LEU A 799 13.67 2.53 19.94
N ASN A 800 14.15 3.74 19.74
CA ASN A 800 15.53 4.09 20.11
C ASN A 800 15.61 4.06 21.64
N TRP A 801 16.53 3.27 22.21
CA TRP A 801 16.69 3.14 23.66
C TRP A 801 17.59 4.23 24.24
N SER A 802 17.32 4.64 25.48
CA SER A 802 18.28 5.37 26.33
C SER A 802 18.35 4.71 27.71
N THR A 803 19.43 4.94 28.47
CA THR A 803 19.68 4.27 29.77
C THR A 803 19.97 5.21 30.95
N GLY A 804 19.40 6.41 30.91
CA GLY A 804 19.20 7.31 32.08
C GLY A 804 20.48 7.99 32.62
N PRO A 805 20.44 8.61 33.83
CA PRO A 805 19.33 8.71 34.79
C PRO A 805 18.75 10.12 34.98
N SER A 806 17.46 10.19 35.34
CA SER A 806 16.70 11.45 35.50
C SER A 806 17.22 12.41 36.58
N GLN A 807 17.28 13.70 36.23
CA GLN A 807 16.99 14.85 37.09
C GLN A 807 16.22 15.89 36.23
N THR A 808 15.01 16.38 36.52
CA THR A 808 14.19 16.30 37.75
C THR A 808 12.68 16.21 37.51
N ALA A 809 12.01 15.33 38.26
CA ALA A 809 10.61 15.41 38.73
C ALA A 809 9.44 15.50 37.70
N SER A 810 8.58 14.47 37.78
CA SER A 810 7.17 14.35 37.35
C SER A 810 6.83 14.10 35.86
N GLU A 811 6.19 12.94 35.65
CA GLU A 811 5.15 12.57 34.67
C GLU A 811 5.40 12.68 33.15
N TRP A 812 6.48 13.29 32.66
CA TRP A 812 6.71 13.44 31.22
C TRP A 812 7.91 12.65 30.70
N LEU A 813 7.78 12.16 29.46
CA LEU A 813 8.85 11.44 28.75
C LEU A 813 9.60 12.38 27.80
N ASN A 814 10.93 12.33 27.87
CA ASN A 814 11.82 12.95 26.89
C ASN A 814 12.38 11.86 25.95
N ILE A 815 12.08 11.95 24.66
CA ILE A 815 12.53 10.97 23.64
C ILE A 815 13.83 11.39 22.92
N PHE A 816 14.50 12.45 23.40
CA PHE A 816 15.63 13.08 22.72
C PHE A 816 17.00 12.79 23.34
N GLU A 817 17.04 12.29 24.57
CA GLU A 817 18.26 11.75 25.16
C GLU A 817 18.64 10.47 24.39
N ASP A 818 19.85 10.44 23.82
CA ASP A 818 20.43 9.38 22.98
C ASP A 818 19.83 9.15 21.57
N GLY A 819 19.47 10.20 20.81
CA GLY A 819 19.45 10.06 19.34
C GLY A 819 18.80 11.16 18.49
N GLY A 820 17.98 12.03 19.06
CA GLY A 820 17.38 13.14 18.31
C GLY A 820 18.35 14.30 18.08
N ARG A 821 18.07 15.15 17.09
CA ARG A 821 18.74 16.47 16.98
C ARG A 821 18.08 17.43 17.97
N LEU A 822 18.56 17.44 19.22
CA LEU A 822 18.43 18.59 20.11
C LEU A 822 19.30 19.74 19.59
N ASN A 823 18.89 20.98 19.89
CA ASN A 823 19.62 22.21 19.57
C ASN A 823 19.96 22.37 18.07
N VAL A 824 18.94 22.37 17.21
CA VAL A 824 19.07 22.99 15.88
C VAL A 824 19.08 24.50 16.05
N ASP A 825 20.25 25.06 16.32
CA ASP A 825 20.44 26.51 16.30
C ASP A 825 20.18 27.06 14.89
N ASP A 826 19.48 28.20 14.86
CA ASP A 826 19.05 28.92 13.65
C ASP A 826 18.27 28.05 12.64
N LEU A 827 17.18 27.40 13.10
CA LEU A 827 16.13 26.94 12.18
C LEU A 827 15.46 28.17 11.52
N GLU A 828 15.58 28.25 10.20
CA GLU A 828 14.80 29.15 9.36
C GLU A 828 13.91 28.33 8.42
N PHE A 829 12.76 28.87 8.05
CA PHE A 829 11.89 28.31 7.02
C PHE A 829 12.05 29.07 5.70
N VAL A 830 11.93 28.37 4.57
CA VAL A 830 11.93 28.97 3.22
C VAL A 830 10.77 29.95 3.05
N SER A 831 9.62 29.64 3.65
CA SER A 831 8.50 30.58 3.80
C SER A 831 7.70 30.31 5.08
N THR A 832 7.15 31.38 5.64
CA THR A 832 6.11 31.35 6.69
C THR A 832 4.75 31.84 6.18
N ASP A 833 4.65 32.19 4.89
CA ASP A 833 3.39 32.48 4.20
C ASP A 833 2.62 31.19 3.91
N ARG A 834 1.36 31.12 4.35
CA ARG A 834 0.50 29.93 4.31
C ARG A 834 0.22 29.46 2.88
N GLU A 835 0.13 30.39 1.94
CA GLU A 835 -0.17 30.11 0.53
C GLU A 835 1.05 29.62 -0.26
N SER A 836 2.23 29.55 0.37
CA SER A 836 3.47 29.12 -0.30
C SER A 836 3.60 27.61 -0.40
N ASP A 837 4.06 27.09 -1.55
CA ASP A 837 4.52 25.70 -1.72
C ASP A 837 5.64 25.30 -0.75
N ASN A 838 6.36 26.30 -0.24
CA ASN A 838 7.48 26.12 0.68
C ASN A 838 7.16 26.57 2.11
N PHE A 839 5.87 26.70 2.46
CA PHE A 839 5.40 26.99 3.82
C PHE A 839 5.96 25.99 4.83
N LEU A 840 6.59 26.49 5.90
CA LEU A 840 7.25 25.73 6.97
C LEU A 840 8.20 24.60 6.50
N LYS A 841 8.70 24.73 5.26
CA LYS A 841 9.80 23.92 4.72
C LYS A 841 11.12 24.49 5.25
N PRO A 842 11.99 23.69 5.92
CA PRO A 842 13.24 24.23 6.46
C PRO A 842 14.20 24.71 5.35
N SER A 843 14.89 25.83 5.56
CA SER A 843 15.82 26.42 4.58
C SER A 843 17.09 25.58 4.38
N LYS A 844 17.52 24.88 5.44
CA LYS A 844 18.69 23.99 5.45
C LYS A 844 18.25 22.56 5.10
N PRO A 845 18.65 21.99 3.94
CA PRO A 845 18.15 20.69 3.47
C PRO A 845 18.61 19.48 4.31
N ASP A 846 19.56 19.65 5.22
CA ASP A 846 20.12 18.57 6.04
C ASP A 846 19.31 18.26 7.32
N LEU A 847 18.26 19.02 7.65
CA LEU A 847 17.63 18.93 8.97
C LEU A 847 16.80 17.66 9.21
N ARG A 848 16.37 16.98 8.14
CA ARG A 848 15.75 15.63 8.20
C ARG A 848 16.72 14.52 7.79
N SER A 849 17.96 14.86 7.45
CA SER A 849 18.98 13.90 7.01
C SER A 849 19.65 13.19 8.18
N PRO A 850 20.01 11.90 8.03
CA PRO A 850 20.72 11.16 9.06
C PRO A 850 22.13 11.73 9.25
N VAL A 851 22.47 12.07 10.49
CA VAL A 851 23.86 12.40 10.86
C VAL A 851 24.71 11.14 10.68
N LYS A 852 25.98 11.28 10.27
CA LYS A 852 26.94 10.16 10.15
C LYS A 852 27.44 9.67 11.53
N THR A 853 26.53 9.25 12.40
CA THR A 853 26.84 8.46 13.60
C THR A 853 27.13 7.01 13.20
N PRO A 854 27.85 6.21 14.03
CA PRO A 854 28.22 4.83 13.68
C PRO A 854 27.01 3.88 13.59
N PHE A 855 25.87 4.23 14.18
CA PHE A 855 24.63 3.45 14.13
C PHE A 855 23.85 3.70 12.84
N ARG A 856 24.23 3.01 11.76
CA ARG A 856 23.47 2.99 10.50
C ARG A 856 22.07 2.40 10.73
N GLY A 857 21.03 3.23 10.65
CA GLY A 857 19.63 2.79 10.61
C GLY A 857 18.71 3.34 11.69
N ALA A 858 19.21 4.13 12.64
CA ALA A 858 18.35 4.82 13.62
C ALA A 858 17.42 5.84 12.91
N GLY A 859 16.15 5.85 13.31
CA GLY A 859 15.20 6.88 12.90
C GLY A 859 15.47 8.18 13.67
N PHE A 860 15.78 9.26 12.96
CA PHE A 860 16.05 10.56 13.59
C PHE A 860 14.75 11.30 13.89
N ILE A 861 14.72 12.00 15.02
CA ILE A 861 13.68 12.95 15.38
C ILE A 861 14.36 14.31 15.58
N GLY A 862 13.86 15.37 14.93
CA GLY A 862 14.43 16.71 15.01
C GLY A 862 13.60 17.61 15.92
N ALA A 863 14.21 18.14 16.98
CA ALA A 863 13.55 18.99 17.96
C ALA A 863 14.23 20.37 18.03
N VAL A 864 13.43 21.43 17.87
CA VAL A 864 13.86 22.81 18.08
C VAL A 864 13.15 23.32 19.32
N ALA A 865 13.90 23.35 20.42
CA ALA A 865 13.42 23.83 21.70
C ALA A 865 12.87 25.26 21.59
N PRO A 866 11.77 25.60 22.28
CA PRO A 866 11.36 26.98 22.44
C PRO A 866 12.47 27.78 23.15
N ARG A 867 12.71 29.02 22.70
CA ARG A 867 13.68 29.96 23.29
C ARG A 867 13.14 30.65 24.55
#